data_AF-A0AA89BNJ4-F1
#
_entry.id   AF-A0AA89BNJ4-F1
#
_cell.length_a   1.000
_cell.length_b   1.000
_cell.length_c   1.000
_cell.angle_alpha   90.00
_cell.angle_beta   90.00
_cell.angle_gamma   90.00
#
_symmetry.space_group_name_H-M   'P 1'
#
loop_
_entity.id
_entity.type
_entity.pdbx_description
1 polymer ?
#
loop_
_entity_poly.entity_id
_entity_poly.type
_entity_poly.pdbx_seq_one_letter_code
_entity_poly.pdbx_strand_id
1 'polypeptide(L)'
;MAAIHDCEFNLIENPPYSPDLAPSDFHLFLKLKADISGTHLQSDDDVILAVDGFLISQDKEFLKSGIEALKHSEQKATKVTVVEQSSGCDEIKLEEINIRDSGIESPSVFRRGSQTALITEYEKPTEVKKQGRRSPTRPRCSIQNTKTPGCKNTKDEYSTRRKRDTRHVNIKHKRLHINRRDQWVTGADFGRPSVTQVASGVVFLDYVRTTLSLLQLPRGLEEYYVITPADKASNNYTFTCKKYYFDSLVKEFGLNSTPGNPTYTPTNLSASEIIDNHKSALASFGVDTTNLDLDLPYLYCIPKMHKNPYKQRFIAGSSKCSTKSVSILLTKVLSEIKSGLQKYCSTVYSRSGINQMWILKNSKELLEHLKSTHFSRVHSIKAFDFSTLYTTIPHSKLKERLAKIISNAFTSKNGNRKYKFIVVNYDKTYFVKEKSDSENKYTETDIIQMLNFLIDNIFVVFGGKVFQQIVGIPMGTNCAPLLADIFLYSYEAEFIQSLVSEGKRYLASDFNFTYRYIDDVLSINNPKFADYLSSIYPSELEVKETTETNNSASYLDIMLSYDTDGHMNTSLYDKRDDFNFGITNFPFLSSNIPSSPAYGVFISQLIRYARASTKYTDFVLRARRLSDKLLSQGYVCDRLTSSLRKFYGRYGELVIHYDVPLSRMVDDILS
;
A
#
# COMPACT_ATOMS: atom_id res chain seq x y z
N MET A 1 14.30 8.87 24.68
CA MET A 1 15.45 8.04 25.10
C MET A 1 16.02 8.48 26.43
N ALA A 2 16.41 9.75 26.66
CA ALA A 2 16.98 10.23 27.94
C ALA A 2 16.28 9.65 29.19
N ALA A 3 14.99 9.94 29.39
CA ALA A 3 14.23 9.50 30.56
C ALA A 3 14.13 7.96 30.76
N ILE A 4 14.43 7.13 29.76
CA ILE A 4 14.48 5.66 29.93
C ILE A 4 15.84 5.24 30.50
N HIS A 5 16.92 5.84 30.00
CA HIS A 5 18.27 5.64 30.49
C HIS A 5 18.45 6.18 31.92
N ASP A 6 17.78 7.29 32.25
CA ASP A 6 17.77 7.87 33.60
C ASP A 6 17.01 7.01 34.63
N CYS A 7 16.22 6.02 34.19
CA CYS A 7 15.43 5.13 35.04
C CYS A 7 15.93 3.67 35.06
N GLU A 8 17.10 3.38 34.47
CA GLU A 8 17.71 2.03 34.40
C GLU A 8 16.82 0.91 33.80
N PHE A 9 15.76 1.26 33.07
CA PHE A 9 14.85 0.27 32.47
C PHE A 9 15.42 -0.30 31.16
N ASN A 10 15.50 -1.64 31.09
CA ASN A 10 15.77 -2.36 29.84
C ASN A 10 14.54 -2.28 28.91
N LEU A 11 14.72 -1.69 27.72
CA LEU A 11 13.67 -1.60 26.71
C LEU A 11 13.47 -2.98 26.04
N ILE A 12 12.26 -3.52 26.12
CA ILE A 12 11.86 -4.69 25.33
C ILE A 12 11.45 -4.19 23.94
N GLU A 13 12.15 -4.66 22.91
CA GLU A 13 11.88 -4.28 21.52
C GLU A 13 10.58 -4.93 21.03
N ASN A 14 9.66 -4.11 20.52
CA ASN A 14 8.37 -4.55 20.00
C ASN A 14 8.23 -4.14 18.51
N PRO A 15 7.99 -5.06 17.57
CA PRO A 15 7.96 -4.70 16.15
C PRO A 15 6.80 -3.76 15.75
N PRO A 16 6.94 -2.97 14.68
CA PRO A 16 5.92 -2.02 14.26
C PRO A 16 4.65 -2.76 13.83
N TYR A 17 3.49 -2.32 14.31
CA TYR A 17 2.19 -2.92 14.01
C TYR A 17 2.05 -4.39 14.43
N SER A 18 2.72 -4.82 15.50
CA SER A 18 2.57 -6.16 16.10
C SER A 18 1.78 -6.14 17.44
N PRO A 19 0.46 -5.83 17.44
CA PRO A 19 -0.38 -5.91 18.64
C PRO A 19 -0.55 -7.36 19.15
N ASP A 20 -0.20 -8.34 18.34
CA ASP A 20 -0.11 -9.77 18.67
C ASP A 20 1.12 -10.13 19.52
N LEU A 21 2.09 -9.22 19.65
CA LEU A 21 3.25 -9.32 20.55
C LEU A 21 3.14 -8.39 21.77
N ALA A 22 2.14 -7.51 21.82
CA ALA A 22 1.85 -6.64 22.96
C ALA A 22 0.78 -7.27 23.88
N PRO A 23 1.10 -7.77 25.09
CA PRO A 23 0.12 -8.39 25.99
C PRO A 23 -0.96 -7.40 26.46
N SER A 24 -0.68 -6.10 26.42
CA SER A 24 -1.67 -5.04 26.54
C SER A 24 -2.76 -5.14 25.47
N ASP A 25 -2.40 -5.38 24.20
CA ASP A 25 -3.36 -5.39 23.09
C ASP A 25 -4.06 -6.74 22.93
N PHE A 26 -3.31 -7.85 22.88
CA PHE A 26 -3.89 -9.16 22.60
C PHE A 26 -4.63 -9.80 23.79
N HIS A 27 -4.37 -9.35 25.03
CA HIS A 27 -4.98 -9.95 26.24
C HIS A 27 -5.73 -8.93 27.09
N LEU A 28 -5.09 -7.86 27.55
CA LEU A 28 -5.73 -6.89 28.46
C LEU A 28 -6.86 -6.11 27.76
N PHE A 29 -6.53 -5.36 26.71
CA PHE A 29 -7.49 -4.53 25.97
C PHE A 29 -8.49 -5.37 25.17
N LEU A 30 -8.12 -6.57 24.71
CA LEU A 30 -9.06 -7.49 24.07
C LEU A 30 -10.20 -7.88 25.03
N LYS A 31 -9.87 -8.19 26.29
CA LYS A 31 -10.85 -8.59 27.30
C LYS A 31 -11.61 -7.40 27.89
N LEU A 32 -10.94 -6.26 28.13
CA LEU A 32 -11.62 -5.01 28.49
C LEU A 32 -12.67 -4.61 27.45
N LYS A 33 -12.34 -4.69 26.15
CA LYS A 33 -13.29 -4.41 25.04
C LYS A 33 -14.45 -5.40 24.95
N ALA A 34 -14.29 -6.61 25.49
CA ALA A 34 -15.35 -7.61 25.59
C ALA A 34 -16.27 -7.34 26.79
N ASP A 35 -15.70 -6.90 27.91
CA ASP A 35 -16.43 -6.56 29.14
C ASP A 35 -17.32 -5.32 28.96
N ILE A 36 -16.77 -4.22 28.44
CA ILE A 36 -17.52 -2.98 28.14
C ILE A 36 -18.33 -3.07 26.82
N SER A 37 -18.51 -4.27 26.26
CA SER A 37 -19.14 -4.44 24.96
C SER A 37 -20.65 -4.28 25.02
N GLY A 38 -21.16 -3.17 24.47
CA GLY A 38 -22.59 -2.87 24.44
C GLY A 38 -23.10 -2.05 25.62
N THR A 39 -22.24 -1.71 26.59
CA THR A 39 -22.54 -0.69 27.61
C THR A 39 -22.47 0.72 26.99
N HIS A 40 -23.39 1.61 27.37
CA HIS A 40 -23.37 3.01 26.93
C HIS A 40 -23.01 3.94 28.10
N LEU A 41 -21.76 4.40 28.09
CA LEU A 41 -21.21 5.36 29.05
C LEU A 41 -21.59 6.78 28.57
N GLN A 42 -21.87 7.71 29.49
CA GLN A 42 -22.41 9.05 29.17
C GLN A 42 -21.46 10.21 29.50
N SER A 43 -20.46 9.95 30.34
CA SER A 43 -19.44 10.89 30.82
C SER A 43 -18.06 10.23 30.90
N ASP A 44 -17.01 11.04 31.02
CA ASP A 44 -15.64 10.54 31.21
C ASP A 44 -15.48 9.85 32.57
N ASP A 45 -16.23 10.27 33.60
CA ASP A 45 -16.28 9.61 34.91
C ASP A 45 -16.86 8.18 34.81
N ASP A 46 -17.88 7.96 33.98
CA ASP A 46 -18.41 6.61 33.70
C ASP A 46 -17.34 5.72 33.03
N VAL A 47 -16.46 6.30 32.21
CA VAL A 47 -15.37 5.58 31.54
C VAL A 47 -14.28 5.19 32.53
N ILE A 48 -13.89 6.11 33.43
CA ILE A 48 -12.92 5.83 34.48
C ILE A 48 -13.45 4.71 35.40
N LEU A 49 -14.68 4.83 35.89
CA LEU A 49 -15.30 3.83 36.77
C LEU A 49 -15.43 2.45 36.10
N ALA A 50 -15.75 2.39 34.81
CA ALA A 50 -15.83 1.12 34.06
C ALA A 50 -14.45 0.46 33.89
N VAL A 51 -13.40 1.25 33.58
CA VAL A 51 -12.04 0.73 33.42
C VAL A 51 -11.45 0.29 34.76
N ASP A 52 -11.61 1.09 35.82
CA ASP A 52 -11.14 0.74 37.17
C ASP A 52 -11.89 -0.48 37.72
N GLY A 53 -13.21 -0.56 37.53
CA GLY A 53 -14.00 -1.74 37.90
C GLY A 53 -13.54 -3.02 37.19
N PHE A 54 -13.24 -2.93 35.89
CA PHE A 54 -12.64 -4.04 35.16
C PHE A 54 -11.26 -4.43 35.73
N LEU A 55 -10.36 -3.46 35.94
CA LEU A 55 -9.00 -3.73 36.43
C LEU A 55 -8.98 -4.31 37.85
N ILE A 56 -9.83 -3.81 38.75
CA ILE A 56 -9.98 -4.32 40.13
C ILE A 56 -10.58 -5.72 40.17
N SER A 57 -11.41 -6.09 39.18
CA SER A 57 -11.98 -7.45 39.09
C SER A 57 -11.05 -8.50 38.49
N GLN A 58 -9.90 -8.12 37.93
CA GLN A 58 -8.90 -9.07 37.44
C GLN A 58 -7.95 -9.52 38.56
N ASP A 59 -7.67 -10.82 38.62
CA ASP A 59 -6.69 -11.36 39.57
C ASP A 59 -5.24 -11.33 39.04
N LYS A 60 -4.29 -11.79 39.86
CA LYS A 60 -2.86 -11.82 39.48
C LYS A 60 -2.55 -12.86 38.40
N GLU A 61 -3.32 -13.95 38.32
CA GLU A 61 -3.15 -15.01 37.32
C GLU A 61 -3.70 -14.57 35.96
N PHE A 62 -4.68 -13.67 35.91
CA PHE A 62 -5.10 -12.99 34.70
C PHE A 62 -3.94 -12.21 34.07
N LEU A 63 -3.24 -11.36 34.83
CA LEU A 63 -2.14 -10.57 34.28
C LEU A 63 -0.95 -11.47 33.89
N LYS A 64 -0.62 -12.44 34.74
CA LYS A 64 0.44 -13.42 34.50
C LYS A 64 0.20 -14.27 33.26
N SER A 65 -1.01 -14.80 33.06
CA SER A 65 -1.34 -15.59 31.86
C SER A 65 -1.25 -14.80 30.56
N GLY A 66 -1.49 -13.48 30.59
CA GLY A 66 -1.27 -12.60 29.44
C GLY A 66 0.21 -12.43 29.07
N ILE A 67 1.08 -12.38 30.09
CA ILE A 67 2.54 -12.30 29.93
C ILE A 67 3.12 -13.66 29.49
N GLU A 68 2.63 -14.76 30.05
CA GLU A 68 3.07 -16.11 29.68
C GLU A 68 2.66 -16.50 28.25
N ALA A 69 1.54 -15.96 27.75
CA ALA A 69 1.04 -16.22 26.40
C ALA A 69 1.97 -15.73 25.27
N LEU A 70 2.87 -14.76 25.51
CA LEU A 70 3.86 -14.32 24.50
C LEU A 70 4.64 -15.51 23.92
N LYS A 71 5.08 -16.43 24.79
CA LYS A 71 5.88 -17.62 24.43
C LYS A 71 5.19 -18.53 23.41
N HIS A 72 3.87 -18.48 23.31
CA HIS A 72 3.07 -19.30 22.38
C HIS A 72 2.58 -18.54 21.13
N SER A 73 2.51 -17.20 21.18
CA SER A 73 2.22 -16.37 20.01
C SER A 73 3.40 -16.40 19.03
N GLU A 74 4.62 -16.29 19.56
CA GLU A 74 5.87 -16.23 18.83
C GLU A 74 6.16 -17.46 17.95
N GLN A 75 5.81 -18.67 18.41
CA GLN A 75 6.12 -19.92 17.69
C GLN A 75 5.23 -20.21 16.46
N LYS A 76 4.13 -19.48 16.27
CA LYS A 76 3.08 -19.81 15.27
C LYS A 76 3.17 -19.03 13.96
N ALA A 77 4.10 -18.09 13.85
CA ALA A 77 4.06 -17.06 12.80
C ALA A 77 4.71 -17.46 11.46
N THR A 78 5.50 -18.54 11.41
CA THR A 78 6.55 -18.64 10.37
C THR A 78 6.59 -19.96 9.61
N LYS A 79 6.64 -19.86 8.27
CA LYS A 79 6.99 -20.96 7.35
C LYS A 79 7.99 -20.40 6.34
N VAL A 80 9.21 -20.95 6.30
CA VAL A 80 10.29 -20.49 5.43
C VAL A 80 10.45 -21.46 4.27
N THR A 81 10.51 -20.94 3.04
CA THR A 81 10.94 -21.69 1.85
C THR A 81 12.35 -21.23 1.51
N VAL A 82 13.34 -22.09 1.71
CA VAL A 82 14.74 -21.80 1.34
C VAL A 82 14.94 -22.21 -0.11
N VAL A 83 15.52 -21.31 -0.92
CA VAL A 83 15.99 -21.60 -2.27
C VAL A 83 17.48 -21.25 -2.29
N GLU A 84 18.34 -22.26 -2.20
CA GLU A 84 19.79 -22.05 -2.25
C GLU A 84 20.29 -21.89 -3.69
N GLN A 85 21.37 -21.13 -3.84
CA GLN A 85 22.17 -21.11 -5.06
C GLN A 85 23.66 -21.22 -4.68
N SER A 86 24.18 -22.44 -4.72
CA SER A 86 25.60 -22.73 -4.50
C SER A 86 26.45 -22.13 -5.62
N SER A 87 27.10 -21.00 -5.35
CA SER A 87 28.18 -20.47 -6.18
C SER A 87 29.42 -20.17 -5.33
N GLY A 88 30.21 -21.22 -5.08
CA GLY A 88 31.59 -21.09 -4.59
C GLY A 88 31.77 -20.82 -3.09
N CYS A 89 30.89 -21.34 -2.23
CA CYS A 89 31.15 -21.53 -0.80
C CYS A 89 30.86 -23.00 -0.46
N ASP A 90 31.59 -23.55 0.51
CA ASP A 90 31.65 -24.99 0.77
C ASP A 90 30.27 -25.64 1.01
N GLU A 91 30.10 -26.88 0.54
CA GLU A 91 28.83 -27.62 0.63
C GLU A 91 28.40 -27.84 2.09
N ILE A 92 27.39 -27.09 2.54
CA ILE A 92 26.57 -27.48 3.69
C ILE A 92 25.32 -28.16 3.14
N LYS A 93 25.23 -29.49 3.28
CA LYS A 93 24.00 -30.22 2.95
C LYS A 93 22.89 -29.82 3.92
N LEU A 94 21.89 -29.10 3.42
CA LEU A 94 20.63 -28.84 4.11
C LEU A 94 19.53 -29.70 3.49
N GLU A 95 19.14 -30.76 4.19
CA GLU A 95 17.93 -31.53 3.87
C GLU A 95 16.66 -30.74 4.23
N GLU A 96 15.52 -31.08 3.62
CA GLU A 96 14.24 -30.43 3.94
C GLU A 96 13.87 -30.59 5.42
N ILE A 97 13.97 -29.50 6.20
CA ILE A 97 13.53 -29.49 7.60
C ILE A 97 11.99 -29.48 7.65
N ASN A 98 11.40 -30.66 7.51
CA ASN A 98 9.97 -30.88 7.68
C ASN A 98 9.66 -31.02 9.18
N ILE A 99 9.36 -29.90 9.85
CA ILE A 99 9.05 -29.86 11.30
C ILE A 99 7.68 -30.51 11.57
N ARG A 100 7.63 -31.86 11.58
CA ARG A 100 6.49 -32.65 12.08
C ARG A 100 6.88 -33.89 12.87
N ASP A 101 8.03 -34.52 12.61
CA ASP A 101 8.42 -35.78 13.25
C ASP A 101 9.73 -35.68 14.04
N SER A 102 9.64 -35.12 15.25
CA SER A 102 10.66 -35.26 16.30
C SER A 102 10.01 -35.47 17.67
N GLY A 103 9.44 -36.65 17.86
CA GLY A 103 9.01 -37.10 19.19
C GLY A 103 10.21 -37.28 20.10
N ILE A 104 10.36 -36.39 21.09
CA ILE A 104 11.36 -36.51 22.16
C ILE A 104 10.65 -36.32 23.50
N GLU A 105 10.67 -37.37 24.31
CA GLU A 105 10.15 -37.39 25.67
C GLU A 105 10.95 -36.45 26.59
N SER A 106 10.29 -35.86 27.58
CA SER A 106 10.93 -34.91 28.51
C SER A 106 11.74 -35.64 29.60
N PRO A 107 13.07 -35.40 29.73
CA PRO A 107 13.83 -35.89 30.86
C PRO A 107 13.55 -35.05 32.11
N SER A 108 13.05 -35.70 33.15
CA SER A 108 12.94 -35.14 34.49
C SER A 108 14.31 -34.93 35.17
N VAL A 109 14.28 -34.25 36.33
CA VAL A 109 15.35 -34.11 37.35
C VAL A 109 16.26 -32.87 37.22
N PHE A 110 15.94 -31.85 38.02
CA PHE A 110 16.80 -31.48 39.16
C PHE A 110 15.96 -30.87 40.30
N ARG A 111 16.16 -31.36 41.54
CA ARG A 111 15.51 -30.85 42.77
C ARG A 111 16.53 -30.17 43.67
N ARG A 112 16.07 -29.14 44.39
CA ARG A 112 16.36 -28.72 45.80
C ARG A 112 16.52 -27.19 45.88
N GLY A 113 15.92 -26.50 46.84
CA GLY A 113 14.97 -26.96 47.86
C GLY A 113 14.58 -25.87 48.88
N SER A 114 13.86 -26.29 49.93
CA SER A 114 13.42 -25.51 51.12
C SER A 114 12.45 -24.32 50.87
N GLN A 115 11.41 -24.08 51.66
CA GLN A 115 10.91 -24.77 52.87
C GLN A 115 9.39 -24.51 53.07
N THR A 116 8.68 -25.55 53.54
CA THR A 116 7.54 -25.54 54.51
C THR A 116 6.60 -24.32 54.51
N ALA A 117 5.32 -24.41 54.14
CA ALA A 117 4.17 -24.86 54.98
C ALA A 117 2.84 -24.67 54.16
N LEU A 118 1.64 -25.17 54.52
CA LEU A 118 1.15 -26.06 55.58
C LEU A 118 -0.07 -26.89 55.05
N ILE A 119 -1.09 -27.21 55.87
CA ILE A 119 -2.25 -28.10 55.54
C ILE A 119 -3.57 -27.51 56.10
N THR A 120 -4.67 -27.60 55.31
CA THR A 120 -6.10 -27.86 55.64
C THR A 120 -6.92 -27.54 54.37
N GLU A 121 -7.68 -28.41 53.68
CA GLU A 121 -8.60 -29.52 54.01
C GLU A 121 -10.03 -29.08 54.41
N TYR A 122 -11.07 -29.74 53.85
CA TYR A 122 -12.54 -29.56 54.04
C TYR A 122 -13.15 -28.22 53.50
N GLU A 123 -14.40 -28.11 52.99
CA GLU A 123 -15.51 -29.08 52.75
C GLU A 123 -16.47 -28.57 51.63
N LYS A 124 -17.36 -29.44 51.10
CA LYS A 124 -18.53 -29.01 50.29
C LYS A 124 -19.72 -28.65 51.19
N PRO A 125 -20.65 -27.80 50.72
CA PRO A 125 -22.07 -28.15 50.88
C PRO A 125 -22.92 -28.02 49.60
N THR A 126 -24.16 -28.47 49.71
CA THR A 126 -25.03 -28.99 48.62
C THR A 126 -26.19 -28.04 48.25
N GLU A 127 -26.98 -28.46 47.25
CA GLU A 127 -28.21 -27.83 46.71
C GLU A 127 -29.15 -27.11 47.71
N VAL A 128 -29.82 -26.06 47.22
CA VAL A 128 -31.19 -25.72 47.65
C VAL A 128 -32.08 -25.45 46.43
N LYS A 129 -33.23 -26.14 46.35
CA LYS A 129 -34.31 -25.92 45.37
C LYS A 129 -35.54 -25.29 46.04
N LYS A 130 -36.21 -24.33 45.37
CA LYS A 130 -37.70 -24.08 45.33
C LYS A 130 -37.97 -22.80 44.51
N GLN A 131 -38.64 -22.87 43.35
CA GLN A 131 -40.10 -22.89 43.10
C GLN A 131 -40.83 -21.52 43.12
N GLY A 132 -40.89 -20.87 41.93
CA GLY A 132 -42.13 -20.53 41.21
C GLY A 132 -43.02 -19.32 41.61
N ARG A 133 -43.42 -18.52 40.60
CA ARG A 133 -44.83 -18.16 40.30
C ARG A 133 -45.05 -17.34 39.00
N ARG A 134 -45.94 -17.89 38.15
CA ARG A 134 -46.99 -17.27 37.29
C ARG A 134 -46.73 -16.04 36.40
N SER A 135 -47.14 -16.20 35.14
CA SER A 135 -47.48 -15.18 34.13
C SER A 135 -48.83 -14.48 34.39
N PRO A 136 -49.12 -13.39 33.64
CA PRO A 136 -50.33 -13.41 32.82
C PRO A 136 -50.11 -12.91 31.36
N THR A 137 -51.18 -12.92 30.56
CA THR A 137 -51.17 -12.95 29.08
C THR A 137 -51.98 -11.84 28.38
N ARG A 138 -51.56 -11.49 27.14
CA ARG A 138 -52.41 -11.04 26.00
C ARG A 138 -53.02 -9.60 26.08
N PRO A 139 -53.54 -9.00 24.96
CA PRO A 139 -54.06 -9.61 23.72
C PRO A 139 -53.63 -9.03 22.34
N ARG A 140 -54.16 -9.65 21.27
CA ARG A 140 -54.15 -9.23 19.84
C ARG A 140 -55.54 -8.70 19.41
N CYS A 141 -55.59 -7.86 18.37
CA CYS A 141 -56.51 -7.83 17.20
C CYS A 141 -56.33 -6.46 16.49
N SER A 142 -55.89 -6.33 15.22
CA SER A 142 -56.50 -6.65 13.91
C SER A 142 -57.72 -5.78 13.51
N ILE A 143 -57.65 -5.06 12.37
CA ILE A 143 -58.66 -5.00 11.27
C ILE A 143 -58.31 -3.93 10.18
N GLN A 144 -58.18 -4.41 8.94
CA GLN A 144 -58.59 -3.91 7.59
C GLN A 144 -58.37 -2.46 7.07
N ASN A 145 -57.79 -2.40 5.86
CA ASN A 145 -58.16 -1.68 4.63
C ASN A 145 -58.89 -0.31 4.66
N THR A 146 -58.40 0.66 3.86
CA THR A 146 -59.04 1.03 2.56
C THR A 146 -58.26 2.06 1.70
N LYS A 147 -58.22 1.78 0.38
CA LYS A 147 -58.34 2.68 -0.80
C LYS A 147 -57.54 4.01 -0.91
N THR A 148 -56.65 4.03 -1.90
CA THR A 148 -56.31 5.14 -2.84
C THR A 148 -57.57 5.69 -3.58
N PRO A 149 -57.59 6.86 -4.28
CA PRO A 149 -56.51 7.36 -5.17
C PRO A 149 -56.36 8.90 -5.39
N GLY A 150 -55.41 9.30 -6.26
CA GLY A 150 -55.71 10.28 -7.31
C GLY A 150 -54.77 11.49 -7.52
N CYS A 151 -54.24 11.61 -8.75
CA CYS A 151 -53.81 12.83 -9.47
C CYS A 151 -52.78 13.79 -8.82
N LYS A 152 -51.57 13.96 -9.39
CA LYS A 152 -51.17 14.58 -10.68
C LYS A 152 -50.96 16.09 -10.57
N ASN A 153 -49.72 16.51 -10.86
CA ASN A 153 -49.32 17.80 -11.47
C ASN A 153 -49.65 19.07 -10.62
N THR A 154 -48.96 20.22 -10.73
CA THR A 154 -47.96 20.70 -11.71
C THR A 154 -47.10 21.78 -11.04
N LYS A 155 -45.83 21.86 -11.43
CA LYS A 155 -45.11 23.07 -11.90
C LYS A 155 -45.12 24.43 -11.16
N ASP A 156 -43.97 25.09 -11.35
CA ASP A 156 -43.69 26.54 -11.37
C ASP A 156 -43.83 27.34 -10.06
N GLU A 157 -43.26 28.54 -9.91
CA GLU A 157 -41.92 29.10 -10.23
C GLU A 157 -41.85 30.49 -9.50
N TYR A 158 -40.69 31.18 -9.48
CA TYR A 158 -40.50 32.57 -8.96
C TYR A 158 -40.81 32.82 -7.46
N SER A 159 -39.81 32.98 -6.58
CA SER A 159 -38.94 34.15 -6.36
C SER A 159 -39.59 35.33 -5.59
N THR A 160 -38.96 35.73 -4.47
CA THR A 160 -38.33 37.05 -4.23
C THR A 160 -38.21 37.41 -2.73
N ARG A 161 -37.28 38.36 -2.47
CA ARG A 161 -37.22 39.30 -1.33
C ARG A 161 -36.70 38.83 0.05
N ARG A 162 -35.42 39.20 0.23
CA ARG A 162 -34.74 39.60 1.48
C ARG A 162 -35.63 40.38 2.47
N LYS A 163 -35.48 40.05 3.76
CA LYS A 163 -35.22 40.97 4.91
C LYS A 163 -34.57 40.10 6.01
N ARG A 164 -33.29 40.33 6.36
CA ARG A 164 -32.88 40.94 7.64
C ARG A 164 -33.87 40.71 8.79
N ASP A 165 -33.52 39.85 9.73
CA ASP A 165 -33.10 40.34 11.05
C ASP A 165 -32.33 39.30 11.90
N THR A 166 -31.63 39.82 12.91
CA THR A 166 -30.73 39.12 13.83
C THR A 166 -31.43 38.16 14.78
N ARG A 167 -30.84 36.97 15.02
CA ARG A 167 -30.89 36.30 16.34
C ARG A 167 -29.84 35.19 16.51
N HIS A 168 -29.03 35.39 17.55
CA HIS A 168 -28.54 34.38 18.51
C HIS A 168 -27.86 33.10 18.00
N VAL A 169 -26.58 32.99 18.39
CA VAL A 169 -25.83 31.74 18.51
C VAL A 169 -26.67 30.68 19.21
N ASN A 170 -26.82 29.53 18.57
CA ASN A 170 -27.29 28.32 19.24
C ASN A 170 -26.41 27.15 18.81
N ILE A 171 -25.47 26.79 19.68
CA ILE A 171 -24.50 25.72 19.45
C ILE A 171 -25.28 24.41 19.49
N LYS A 172 -25.66 23.89 18.31
CA LYS A 172 -26.10 22.51 18.18
C LYS A 172 -24.89 21.61 18.42
N HIS A 173 -24.74 21.14 19.67
CA HIS A 173 -23.91 19.98 19.98
C HIS A 173 -24.25 18.87 18.97
N LYS A 174 -23.27 18.52 18.12
CA LYS A 174 -23.44 17.39 17.19
C LYS A 174 -23.46 16.11 18.02
N ARG A 175 -24.65 15.53 18.17
CA ARG A 175 -24.82 14.15 18.62
C ARG A 175 -23.89 13.24 17.84
N LEU A 176 -23.04 12.51 18.56
CA LEU A 176 -22.25 11.40 18.01
C LEU A 176 -23.19 10.22 17.73
N HIS A 177 -23.87 10.27 16.58
CA HIS A 177 -24.53 9.10 16.04
C HIS A 177 -23.47 8.12 15.52
N ILE A 178 -23.04 7.19 16.38
CA ILE A 178 -22.31 5.99 15.96
C ILE A 178 -23.30 5.07 15.24
N ASN A 179 -23.60 5.39 13.99
CA ASN A 179 -24.51 4.61 13.17
C ASN A 179 -23.73 3.49 12.47
N ARG A 180 -24.07 2.24 12.76
CA ARG A 180 -23.48 1.07 12.08
C ARG A 180 -23.96 0.98 10.63
N ARG A 181 -23.29 1.68 9.69
CA ARG A 181 -23.20 1.30 8.26
C ARG A 181 -22.26 2.23 7.45
N ASP A 182 -21.61 1.62 6.46
CA ASP A 182 -21.10 2.23 5.22
C ASP A 182 -19.92 3.22 5.28
N GLN A 183 -18.86 2.87 6.03
CA GLN A 183 -17.48 3.22 5.68
C GLN A 183 -16.54 2.00 5.76
N TRP A 184 -16.82 0.97 4.95
CA TRP A 184 -15.80 0.00 4.56
C TRP A 184 -15.20 0.47 3.25
N VAL A 185 -13.98 1.01 3.30
CA VAL A 185 -13.21 1.30 2.08
C VAL A 185 -12.88 -0.02 1.40
N THR A 186 -13.66 -0.38 0.38
CA THR A 186 -13.43 -1.55 -0.47
C THR A 186 -12.26 -1.25 -1.41
N GLY A 187 -11.05 -1.29 -0.86
CA GLY A 187 -9.78 -0.96 -1.52
C GLY A 187 -8.66 -1.90 -1.05
N ALA A 188 -8.89 -3.21 -1.18
CA ALA A 188 -7.87 -4.22 -0.93
C ALA A 188 -6.92 -4.32 -2.14
N ASP A 189 -6.14 -3.26 -2.37
CA ASP A 189 -5.10 -3.18 -3.41
C ASP A 189 -3.88 -4.05 -3.05
N PHE A 190 -4.08 -5.38 -2.95
CA PHE A 190 -3.00 -6.36 -2.87
C PHE A 190 -2.38 -6.57 -4.26
N GLY A 191 -1.71 -5.51 -4.73
CA GLY A 191 -0.99 -5.39 -6.00
C GLY A 191 0.24 -4.47 -5.94
N ARG A 192 0.29 -3.52 -5.00
CA ARG A 192 1.53 -2.85 -4.52
C ARG A 192 1.39 -2.60 -3.01
N PRO A 193 2.47 -2.60 -2.22
CA PRO A 193 2.39 -2.24 -0.82
C PRO A 193 1.92 -0.78 -0.67
N SER A 194 1.09 -0.52 0.34
CA SER A 194 0.70 0.84 0.69
C SER A 194 1.91 1.65 1.18
N VAL A 195 1.80 2.98 1.10
CA VAL A 195 2.85 3.98 1.38
C VAL A 195 3.40 3.95 2.82
N THR A 196 2.92 3.03 3.67
CA THR A 196 3.39 2.75 5.03
C THR A 196 4.63 1.83 5.13
N GLN A 197 5.10 1.20 4.05
CA GLN A 197 6.29 0.31 4.07
C GLN A 197 7.64 0.99 3.72
N VAL A 198 7.81 2.28 4.04
CA VAL A 198 9.11 2.98 3.93
C VAL A 198 9.81 3.14 5.30
N ALA A 199 9.19 2.64 6.38
CA ALA A 199 9.68 2.77 7.76
C ALA A 199 10.14 1.44 8.38
N SER A 200 11.07 0.73 7.74
CA SER A 200 11.63 -0.53 8.28
C SER A 200 13.07 -0.76 7.82
N GLY A 201 13.94 0.23 8.07
CA GLY A 201 15.37 0.07 7.79
C GLY A 201 16.14 -0.55 8.95
N VAL A 202 16.05 0.08 10.12
CA VAL A 202 16.71 -0.38 11.35
C VAL A 202 15.89 -1.45 12.07
N VAL A 203 14.56 -1.27 12.15
CA VAL A 203 13.63 -2.20 12.83
C VAL A 203 13.46 -3.56 12.13
N PHE A 204 14.02 -3.70 10.93
CA PHE A 204 13.96 -4.94 10.15
C PHE A 204 15.01 -5.96 10.60
N LEU A 205 16.13 -5.51 11.19
CA LEU A 205 17.13 -6.42 11.78
C LEU A 205 16.57 -7.11 13.04
N ASP A 206 15.81 -6.41 13.89
CA ASP A 206 15.27 -6.99 15.12
C ASP A 206 14.07 -7.92 14.87
N TYR A 207 13.27 -7.63 13.83
CA TYR A 207 12.25 -8.58 13.33
C TYR A 207 12.89 -9.88 12.84
N VAL A 208 14.02 -9.80 12.12
CA VAL A 208 14.77 -10.98 11.66
C VAL A 208 15.40 -11.72 12.85
N ARG A 209 16.05 -11.04 13.80
CA ARG A 209 16.58 -11.64 15.04
C ARG A 209 15.55 -12.43 15.82
N THR A 210 14.38 -11.82 16.02
CA THR A 210 13.27 -12.43 16.76
C THR A 210 12.76 -13.65 16.00
N THR A 211 12.49 -13.50 14.70
CA THR A 211 12.00 -14.60 13.84
C THR A 211 13.00 -15.77 13.75
N LEU A 212 14.30 -15.51 13.65
CA LEU A 212 15.34 -16.55 13.61
C LEU A 212 15.50 -17.27 14.95
N SER A 213 15.42 -16.55 16.07
CA SER A 213 15.48 -17.13 17.42
C SER A 213 14.31 -18.10 17.68
N LEU A 214 13.17 -17.87 17.02
CA LEU A 214 11.95 -18.65 17.17
C LEU A 214 11.81 -19.82 16.16
N LEU A 215 12.47 -19.73 15.02
CA LEU A 215 12.41 -20.72 13.94
C LEU A 215 13.21 -22.02 14.19
N GLN A 216 13.97 -22.11 15.28
CA GLN A 216 15.01 -23.14 15.50
C GLN A 216 16.07 -23.24 14.39
N LEU A 217 16.09 -22.28 13.47
CA LEU A 217 17.19 -22.09 12.52
C LEU A 217 18.50 -21.85 13.30
N PRO A 218 19.64 -22.39 12.85
CA PRO A 218 20.88 -22.32 13.60
C PRO A 218 21.26 -20.88 13.94
N ARG A 219 21.50 -20.62 15.24
CA ARG A 219 22.05 -19.34 15.72
C ARG A 219 23.33 -19.07 14.93
N GLY A 220 23.40 -17.91 14.28
CA GLY A 220 24.50 -17.58 13.36
C GLY A 220 24.11 -17.50 11.87
N LEU A 221 22.86 -17.74 11.47
CA LEU A 221 22.45 -17.43 10.07
C LEU A 221 22.63 -15.95 9.70
N GLU A 222 22.39 -15.03 10.64
CA GLU A 222 22.76 -13.61 10.53
C GLU A 222 24.27 -13.35 10.47
N GLU A 223 25.12 -14.32 10.80
CA GLU A 223 26.57 -14.21 10.66
C GLU A 223 26.99 -14.33 9.19
N TYR A 224 26.33 -15.21 8.44
CA TYR A 224 26.69 -15.58 7.06
C TYR A 224 25.78 -14.96 5.98
N TYR A 225 24.51 -14.65 6.29
CA TYR A 225 23.52 -14.19 5.31
C TYR A 225 22.87 -12.85 5.67
N VAL A 226 22.50 -12.09 4.63
CA VAL A 226 21.55 -10.98 4.68
C VAL A 226 20.19 -11.51 4.26
N ILE A 227 19.18 -11.28 5.10
CA ILE A 227 17.81 -11.75 4.86
C ILE A 227 16.99 -10.56 4.38
N THR A 228 16.32 -10.70 3.24
CA THR A 228 15.46 -9.64 2.65
C THR A 228 14.18 -10.23 2.06
N PRO A 229 13.07 -9.49 1.95
CA PRO A 229 11.92 -9.93 1.16
C PRO A 229 12.27 -10.00 -0.34
N ALA A 230 11.69 -10.96 -1.06
CA ALA A 230 11.82 -11.05 -2.52
C ALA A 230 11.06 -9.91 -3.24
N ASP A 231 11.64 -9.31 -4.28
CA ASP A 231 10.94 -8.31 -5.11
C ASP A 231 9.71 -8.96 -5.77
N LYS A 232 8.53 -8.34 -5.55
CA LYS A 232 7.19 -8.83 -5.93
C LYS A 232 6.60 -9.98 -5.08
N ALA A 233 7.33 -10.53 -4.12
CA ALA A 233 6.83 -11.54 -3.18
C ALA A 233 7.26 -11.22 -1.75
N SER A 234 6.70 -10.14 -1.17
CA SER A 234 7.11 -9.58 0.13
C SER A 234 7.05 -10.54 1.32
N ASN A 235 6.20 -11.57 1.24
CA ASN A 235 6.00 -12.57 2.28
C ASN A 235 6.93 -13.80 2.11
N ASN A 236 7.78 -13.79 1.07
CA ASN A 236 8.83 -14.77 0.83
C ASN A 236 10.18 -14.11 1.13
N TYR A 237 10.92 -14.67 2.08
CA TYR A 237 12.25 -14.20 2.46
C TYR A 237 13.33 -14.88 1.61
N THR A 238 14.36 -14.12 1.26
CA THR A 238 15.54 -14.58 0.52
C THR A 238 16.77 -14.47 1.43
N PHE A 239 17.59 -15.50 1.44
CA PHE A 239 18.86 -15.55 2.19
C PHE A 239 20.00 -15.31 1.20
N THR A 240 20.67 -14.17 1.31
CA THR A 240 21.78 -13.80 0.40
C THR A 240 23.09 -13.85 1.17
N CYS A 241 24.09 -14.62 0.70
CA CYS A 241 25.41 -14.64 1.32
C CYS A 241 25.96 -13.22 1.51
N LYS A 242 26.41 -12.86 2.73
CA LYS A 242 26.89 -11.52 3.07
C LYS A 242 28.00 -11.04 2.15
N LYS A 243 28.94 -11.93 1.80
CA LYS A 243 30.03 -11.61 0.88
C LYS A 243 29.48 -11.17 -0.47
N TYR A 244 28.57 -11.96 -1.06
CA TYR A 244 27.93 -11.62 -2.32
C TYR A 244 27.08 -10.33 -2.24
N TYR A 245 26.37 -10.12 -1.12
CA TYR A 245 25.57 -8.93 -0.87
C TYR A 245 26.44 -7.66 -0.81
N PHE A 246 27.53 -7.72 -0.04
CA PHE A 246 28.53 -6.66 0.05
C PHE A 246 29.21 -6.41 -1.29
N ASP A 247 29.69 -7.46 -1.98
CA ASP A 247 30.32 -7.36 -3.29
C ASP A 247 29.35 -6.77 -4.34
N SER A 248 28.03 -6.97 -4.20
CA SER A 248 27.00 -6.35 -5.05
C SER A 248 26.87 -4.84 -4.81
N LEU A 249 26.92 -4.39 -3.55
CA LEU A 249 26.89 -2.95 -3.20
C LEU A 249 28.21 -2.25 -3.54
N VAL A 250 29.36 -2.90 -3.32
CA VAL A 250 30.68 -2.42 -3.76
C VAL A 250 30.71 -2.15 -5.25
N LYS A 251 30.15 -3.06 -6.07
CA LYS A 251 30.01 -2.88 -7.52
C LYS A 251 29.08 -1.73 -7.88
N GLU A 252 27.93 -1.60 -7.23
CA GLU A 252 26.99 -0.50 -7.49
C GLU A 252 27.64 0.88 -7.27
N PHE A 253 28.47 1.03 -6.23
CA PHE A 253 29.20 2.27 -5.93
C PHE A 253 30.55 2.43 -6.65
N GLY A 254 30.99 1.47 -7.48
CA GLY A 254 32.29 1.53 -8.15
C GLY A 254 33.50 1.47 -7.22
N LEU A 255 33.33 0.86 -6.05
CA LEU A 255 34.39 0.72 -5.05
C LEU A 255 35.36 -0.43 -5.44
N ASN A 256 36.57 -0.41 -4.88
CA ASN A 256 37.59 -1.44 -5.10
C ASN A 256 37.93 -1.66 -6.60
N SER A 257 38.06 -0.56 -7.35
CA SER A 257 38.35 -0.56 -8.79
C SER A 257 37.32 -1.30 -9.67
N THR A 258 36.08 -1.44 -9.20
CA THR A 258 34.98 -1.95 -10.02
C THR A 258 34.35 -0.83 -10.87
N PRO A 259 33.85 -1.11 -12.08
CA PRO A 259 33.06 -0.14 -12.83
C PRO A 259 31.74 0.13 -12.09
N GLY A 260 31.61 1.33 -11.53
CA GLY A 260 30.45 1.75 -10.75
C GLY A 260 29.24 2.17 -11.59
N ASN A 261 28.09 2.28 -10.95
CA ASN A 261 26.93 2.93 -11.54
C ASN A 261 27.16 4.47 -11.56
N PRO A 262 27.13 5.15 -12.73
CA PRO A 262 27.34 6.60 -12.83
C PRO A 262 26.26 7.44 -12.12
N THR A 263 25.22 6.80 -11.59
CA THR A 263 24.22 7.39 -10.70
C THR A 263 24.84 8.06 -9.46
N TYR A 264 25.91 7.50 -8.90
CA TYR A 264 26.48 7.91 -7.61
C TYR A 264 27.91 8.46 -7.72
N THR A 265 28.17 9.57 -7.06
CA THR A 265 29.50 10.20 -6.95
C THR A 265 29.90 10.32 -5.48
N PRO A 266 31.10 9.90 -5.06
CA PRO A 266 31.55 10.10 -3.67
C PRO A 266 31.68 11.59 -3.35
N THR A 267 31.33 11.99 -2.12
CA THR A 267 31.53 13.36 -1.63
C THR A 267 32.53 13.41 -0.48
N ASN A 268 33.23 14.55 -0.35
CA ASN A 268 34.12 14.83 0.77
C ASN A 268 33.36 15.38 2.00
N LEU A 269 32.08 15.73 1.85
CA LEU A 269 31.26 16.21 2.96
C LEU A 269 30.91 15.07 3.92
N SER A 270 31.04 15.32 5.21
CA SER A 270 30.56 14.42 6.26
C SER A 270 29.02 14.38 6.29
N ALA A 271 28.47 13.29 6.82
CA ALA A 271 27.02 13.17 7.01
C ALA A 271 26.45 14.29 7.91
N SER A 272 27.20 14.72 8.93
CA SER A 272 26.86 15.85 9.81
C SER A 272 26.76 17.17 9.06
N GLU A 273 27.76 17.53 8.25
CA GLU A 273 27.74 18.78 7.48
C GLU A 273 26.55 18.82 6.51
N ILE A 274 26.25 17.70 5.86
CA ILE A 274 25.09 17.56 4.97
C ILE A 274 23.79 17.76 5.75
N ILE A 275 23.63 17.08 6.90
CA ILE A 275 22.43 17.19 7.74
C ILE A 275 22.25 18.62 8.29
N ASP A 276 23.32 19.32 8.67
CA ASP A 276 23.23 20.69 9.17
C ASP A 276 22.93 21.70 8.05
N ASN A 277 23.49 21.50 6.85
CA ASN A 277 23.08 22.22 5.63
C ASN A 277 21.59 21.99 5.32
N HIS A 278 21.09 20.75 5.48
CA HIS A 278 19.67 20.46 5.29
C HIS A 278 18.79 21.19 6.32
N LYS A 279 19.14 21.16 7.61
CA LYS A 279 18.40 21.91 8.66
C LYS A 279 18.32 23.40 8.32
N SER A 280 19.43 24.00 7.93
CA SER A 280 19.52 25.42 7.57
C SER A 280 18.62 25.78 6.38
N ALA A 281 18.69 24.99 5.30
CA ALA A 281 17.83 25.17 4.13
C ALA A 281 16.34 24.99 4.46
N LEU A 282 15.98 23.95 5.21
CA LEU A 282 14.60 23.66 5.60
C LEU A 282 14.01 24.76 6.49
N ALA A 283 14.78 25.26 7.45
CA ALA A 283 14.39 26.42 8.26
C ALA A 283 14.15 27.66 7.39
N SER A 284 14.96 27.90 6.35
CA SER A 284 14.74 29.00 5.41
C SER A 284 13.44 28.89 4.59
N PHE A 285 12.96 27.66 4.38
CA PHE A 285 11.67 27.37 3.74
C PHE A 285 10.48 27.37 4.73
N GLY A 286 10.71 27.63 6.02
CA GLY A 286 9.68 27.52 7.06
C GLY A 286 9.23 26.08 7.33
N VAL A 287 10.07 25.09 7.01
CA VAL A 287 9.79 23.67 7.22
C VAL A 287 10.43 23.21 8.53
N ASP A 288 9.61 22.79 9.49
CA ASP A 288 10.07 22.27 10.77
C ASP A 288 10.90 20.98 10.60
N THR A 289 11.94 20.86 11.42
CA THR A 289 12.94 19.79 11.43
C THR A 289 13.04 19.11 12.79
N THR A 290 11.91 18.98 13.51
CA THR A 290 11.79 18.19 14.75
C THR A 290 12.65 16.92 14.69
N ASN A 291 13.48 16.70 15.73
CA ASN A 291 14.71 15.89 15.73
C ASN A 291 14.59 14.36 15.44
N LEU A 292 13.49 13.90 14.83
CA LEU A 292 13.18 12.50 14.56
C LEU A 292 13.70 12.01 13.20
N ASP A 293 13.86 12.91 12.22
CA ASP A 293 14.28 12.62 10.85
C ASP A 293 15.64 13.29 10.54
N LEU A 294 16.69 12.99 11.32
CA LEU A 294 18.03 13.57 11.17
C LEU A 294 19.09 12.54 10.77
N ASP A 295 18.81 11.77 9.72
CA ASP A 295 19.74 10.79 9.15
C ASP A 295 19.94 11.00 7.64
N LEU A 296 20.90 10.29 7.06
CA LEU A 296 21.03 10.11 5.62
C LEU A 296 20.57 8.69 5.22
N PRO A 297 19.89 8.50 4.07
CA PRO A 297 19.51 7.18 3.61
C PRO A 297 20.74 6.29 3.44
N TYR A 298 20.68 5.02 3.86
CA TYR A 298 21.67 4.02 3.46
C TYR A 298 21.17 3.25 2.24
N LEU A 299 22.07 2.80 1.37
CA LEU A 299 21.69 1.97 0.23
C LEU A 299 21.65 0.49 0.62
N TYR A 300 20.55 -0.18 0.28
CA TYR A 300 20.40 -1.63 0.40
C TYR A 300 19.83 -2.20 -0.90
N CYS A 301 19.88 -3.52 -1.06
CA CYS A 301 19.26 -4.19 -2.20
C CYS A 301 18.37 -5.37 -1.80
N ILE A 302 17.39 -5.67 -2.65
CA ILE A 302 16.52 -6.86 -2.56
C ILE A 302 16.61 -7.70 -3.84
N PRO A 303 16.62 -9.05 -3.77
CA PRO A 303 16.66 -9.91 -4.95
C PRO A 303 15.36 -9.92 -5.77
N LYS A 304 15.50 -9.81 -7.09
CA LYS A 304 14.45 -9.98 -8.10
C LYS A 304 14.42 -11.43 -8.58
N MET A 305 13.82 -12.29 -7.76
CA MET A 305 13.75 -13.74 -8.02
C MET A 305 12.86 -14.13 -9.22
N HIS A 306 12.14 -13.18 -9.83
CA HIS A 306 11.32 -13.35 -11.06
C HIS A 306 12.08 -13.01 -12.35
N LYS A 307 13.42 -12.87 -12.29
CA LYS A 307 14.28 -12.61 -13.46
C LYS A 307 15.30 -13.73 -13.59
N ASN A 308 15.60 -14.12 -14.83
CA ASN A 308 16.63 -15.11 -15.13
C ASN A 308 17.68 -14.48 -16.07
N PRO A 309 18.96 -14.36 -15.67
CA PRO A 309 19.47 -14.58 -14.32
C PRO A 309 18.87 -13.60 -13.30
N TYR A 310 18.96 -13.94 -12.01
CA TYR A 310 18.50 -13.08 -10.91
C TYR A 310 19.18 -11.71 -10.96
N LYS A 311 18.45 -10.67 -10.53
CA LYS A 311 18.92 -9.26 -10.50
C LYS A 311 18.65 -8.63 -9.15
N GLN A 312 19.33 -7.54 -8.82
CA GLN A 312 19.09 -6.73 -7.63
C GLN A 312 18.08 -5.60 -7.92
N ARG A 313 17.38 -5.13 -6.88
CA ARG A 313 16.79 -3.77 -6.80
C ARG A 313 17.50 -3.00 -5.70
N PHE A 314 18.22 -1.94 -6.04
CA PHE A 314 18.80 -1.03 -5.06
C PHE A 314 17.73 -0.02 -4.58
N ILE A 315 17.74 0.29 -3.29
CA ILE A 315 16.75 1.15 -2.61
C ILE A 315 17.49 2.01 -1.59
N ALA A 316 17.15 3.31 -1.53
CA ALA A 316 17.67 4.23 -0.54
C ALA A 316 16.73 4.26 0.68
N GLY A 317 17.21 3.78 1.84
CA GLY A 317 16.43 3.65 3.08
C GLY A 317 16.11 4.99 3.75
N SER A 318 15.18 5.76 3.18
CA SER A 318 14.86 7.15 3.53
C SER A 318 14.05 7.36 4.83
N SER A 319 13.83 6.31 5.63
CA SER A 319 12.84 6.29 6.74
C SER A 319 12.95 7.45 7.75
N LYS A 320 14.19 7.89 8.05
CA LYS A 320 14.54 9.00 8.93
C LYS A 320 15.34 10.10 8.21
N CYS A 321 15.19 10.20 6.89
CA CYS A 321 15.99 11.09 6.06
C CYS A 321 15.73 12.57 6.38
N SER A 322 16.80 13.35 6.53
CA SER A 322 16.75 14.82 6.71
C SER A 322 15.99 15.58 5.63
N THR A 323 15.81 15.07 4.41
CA THR A 323 15.00 15.71 3.35
C THR A 323 13.53 15.25 3.32
N LYS A 324 13.10 14.41 4.27
CA LYS A 324 11.75 13.80 4.31
C LYS A 324 10.62 14.83 4.48
N SER A 325 10.81 15.86 5.30
CA SER A 325 9.80 16.91 5.54
C SER A 325 9.49 17.71 4.27
N VAL A 326 10.51 18.23 3.57
CA VAL A 326 10.34 18.89 2.27
C VAL A 326 9.81 17.94 1.20
N SER A 327 10.23 16.66 1.21
CA SER A 327 9.64 15.67 0.29
C SER A 327 8.14 15.46 0.53
N ILE A 328 7.65 15.47 1.77
CA ILE A 328 6.21 15.36 2.08
C ILE A 328 5.47 16.63 1.63
N LEU A 329 6.04 17.80 1.89
CA LEU A 329 5.49 19.09 1.49
C LEU A 329 5.36 19.20 -0.04
N LEU A 330 6.43 18.88 -0.77
CA LEU A 330 6.41 18.83 -2.24
C LEU A 330 5.41 17.81 -2.76
N THR A 331 5.26 16.64 -2.14
CA THR A 331 4.21 15.67 -2.52
C THR A 331 2.81 16.28 -2.42
N LYS A 332 2.49 17.02 -1.34
CA LYS A 332 1.20 17.72 -1.20
C LYS A 332 1.01 18.79 -2.28
N VAL A 333 2.00 19.64 -2.49
CA VAL A 333 1.97 20.75 -3.47
C VAL A 333 1.83 20.25 -4.91
N LEU A 334 2.68 19.31 -5.32
CA LEU A 334 2.68 18.74 -6.66
C LEU A 334 1.43 17.90 -6.94
N SER A 335 0.77 17.35 -5.91
CA SER A 335 -0.50 16.62 -6.08
C SER A 335 -1.64 17.55 -6.47
N GLU A 336 -1.72 18.75 -5.87
CA GLU A 336 -2.72 19.75 -6.26
C GLU A 336 -2.41 20.36 -7.64
N ILE A 337 -1.13 20.54 -7.99
CA ILE A 337 -0.70 20.88 -9.36
C ILE A 337 -1.15 19.79 -10.36
N LYS A 338 -0.88 18.51 -10.08
CA LYS A 338 -1.31 17.37 -10.91
C LYS A 338 -2.84 17.31 -11.04
N SER A 339 -3.60 17.59 -9.98
CA SER A 339 -5.06 17.72 -10.05
C SER A 339 -5.50 18.85 -10.99
N GLY A 340 -4.80 20.00 -10.95
CA GLY A 340 -5.00 21.11 -11.87
C GLY A 340 -4.75 20.73 -13.34
N LEU A 341 -3.65 20.01 -13.61
CA LEU A 341 -3.32 19.49 -14.95
C LEU A 341 -4.36 18.50 -15.45
N GLN A 342 -4.82 17.56 -14.62
CA GLN A 342 -5.89 16.61 -14.99
C GLN A 342 -7.18 17.35 -15.38
N LYS A 343 -7.64 18.31 -14.57
CA LYS A 343 -8.82 19.17 -14.88
C LYS A 343 -8.63 19.95 -16.19
N TYR A 344 -7.42 20.44 -16.47
CA TYR A 344 -7.08 21.10 -17.73
C TYR A 344 -7.19 20.14 -18.92
N CYS A 345 -6.54 18.98 -18.85
CA CYS A 345 -6.57 17.98 -19.92
C CYS A 345 -7.98 17.45 -20.21
N SER A 346 -8.82 17.21 -19.19
CA SER A 346 -10.24 16.87 -19.39
C SER A 346 -11.03 17.99 -20.09
N THR A 347 -10.67 19.26 -19.83
CA THR A 347 -11.27 20.42 -20.51
C THR A 347 -10.76 20.57 -21.95
N VAL A 348 -9.52 20.14 -22.23
CA VAL A 348 -9.00 20.06 -23.61
C VAL A 348 -9.71 18.94 -24.37
N TYR A 349 -9.73 17.73 -23.82
CA TYR A 349 -10.35 16.55 -24.44
C TYR A 349 -11.82 16.78 -24.81
N SER A 350 -12.62 17.31 -23.89
CA SER A 350 -14.04 17.61 -24.14
C SER A 350 -14.30 18.69 -25.20
N ARG A 351 -13.27 19.47 -25.59
CA ARG A 351 -13.36 20.51 -26.65
C ARG A 351 -12.69 20.10 -27.96
N SER A 352 -11.70 19.22 -27.92
CA SER A 352 -10.82 18.92 -29.06
C SER A 352 -10.91 17.48 -29.56
N GLY A 353 -11.42 16.56 -28.74
CA GLY A 353 -11.35 15.11 -28.96
C GLY A 353 -9.96 14.50 -28.75
N ILE A 354 -8.96 15.28 -28.29
CA ILE A 354 -7.56 14.84 -28.18
C ILE A 354 -7.14 14.73 -26.72
N ASN A 355 -6.71 13.53 -26.30
CA ASN A 355 -6.25 13.23 -24.96
C ASN A 355 -4.80 13.70 -24.75
N GLN A 356 -4.54 14.39 -23.65
CA GLN A 356 -3.20 14.85 -23.23
C GLN A 356 -2.81 14.32 -21.84
N MET A 357 -3.62 13.44 -21.25
CA MET A 357 -3.39 12.89 -19.91
C MET A 357 -3.41 11.36 -19.99
N TRP A 358 -2.24 10.77 -20.18
CA TRP A 358 -2.08 9.32 -20.19
C TRP A 358 -1.96 8.74 -18.77
N ILE A 359 -1.67 9.55 -17.75
CA ILE A 359 -1.46 9.08 -16.37
C ILE A 359 -2.71 8.42 -15.78
N LEU A 360 -2.59 7.13 -15.47
CA LEU A 360 -3.48 6.34 -14.63
C LEU A 360 -3.04 6.34 -13.15
N LYS A 361 -3.98 6.01 -12.27
CA LYS A 361 -3.75 5.77 -10.83
C LYS A 361 -3.61 4.29 -10.48
N ASN A 362 -4.25 3.40 -11.24
CA ASN A 362 -4.22 1.94 -11.07
C ASN A 362 -4.96 1.25 -12.24
N SER A 363 -4.96 -0.08 -12.22
CA SER A 363 -5.68 -0.95 -13.15
C SER A 363 -7.20 -0.88 -13.06
N LYS A 364 -7.76 -0.49 -11.92
CA LYS A 364 -9.22 -0.26 -11.79
C LYS A 364 -9.68 0.93 -12.64
N GLU A 365 -8.92 2.02 -12.65
CA GLU A 365 -9.18 3.18 -13.52
C GLU A 365 -9.05 2.81 -15.01
N LEU A 366 -8.08 1.94 -15.37
CA LEU A 366 -8.02 1.37 -16.72
C LEU A 366 -9.28 0.58 -17.06
N LEU A 367 -9.73 -0.35 -16.22
CA LEU A 367 -10.95 -1.14 -16.48
C LEU A 367 -12.20 -0.26 -16.58
N GLU A 368 -12.27 0.84 -15.83
CA GLU A 368 -13.34 1.84 -15.96
C GLU A 368 -13.28 2.57 -17.30
N HIS A 369 -12.09 3.02 -17.73
CA HIS A 369 -11.90 3.59 -19.07
C HIS A 369 -12.27 2.59 -20.17
N LEU A 370 -11.80 1.35 -20.11
CA LEU A 370 -12.08 0.31 -21.11
C LEU A 370 -13.58 -0.03 -21.19
N LYS A 371 -14.31 -0.03 -20.07
CA LYS A 371 -15.76 -0.27 -20.04
C LYS A 371 -16.59 0.93 -20.51
N SER A 372 -16.12 2.16 -20.25
CA SER A 372 -16.77 3.38 -20.75
C SER A 372 -16.47 3.68 -22.23
N THR A 373 -15.41 3.08 -22.78
CA THR A 373 -15.00 3.27 -24.17
C THR A 373 -15.65 2.23 -25.07
N HIS A 374 -16.50 2.69 -25.99
CA HIS A 374 -16.97 1.83 -27.08
C HIS A 374 -15.86 1.65 -28.14
N PHE A 375 -14.99 0.67 -27.94
CA PHE A 375 -14.13 0.15 -29.00
C PHE A 375 -15.01 -0.53 -30.06
N SER A 376 -15.12 0.07 -31.25
CA SER A 376 -15.82 -0.55 -32.38
C SER A 376 -15.08 -1.78 -32.90
N ARG A 377 -13.74 -1.73 -32.89
CA ARG A 377 -12.84 -2.86 -33.13
C ARG A 377 -11.48 -2.60 -32.51
N VAL A 378 -10.90 -3.58 -31.82
CA VAL A 378 -9.48 -3.59 -31.45
C VAL A 378 -8.68 -4.32 -32.52
N HIS A 379 -7.56 -3.73 -32.94
CA HIS A 379 -6.68 -4.28 -33.99
C HIS A 379 -5.19 -4.18 -33.63
N SER A 380 -4.86 -3.62 -32.47
CA SER A 380 -3.51 -3.69 -31.90
C SER A 380 -3.55 -3.37 -30.41
N ILE A 381 -2.67 -4.04 -29.65
CA ILE A 381 -2.36 -3.73 -28.25
C ILE A 381 -0.84 -3.72 -28.18
N LYS A 382 -0.27 -2.65 -27.63
CA LYS A 382 1.18 -2.47 -27.49
C LYS A 382 1.50 -2.07 -26.05
N ALA A 383 2.42 -2.78 -25.42
CA ALA A 383 2.89 -2.48 -24.06
C ALA A 383 4.38 -2.14 -24.06
N PHE A 384 4.78 -1.22 -23.19
CA PHE A 384 6.17 -0.77 -23.06
C PHE A 384 6.54 -0.54 -21.59
N ASP A 385 7.82 -0.70 -21.28
CA ASP A 385 8.40 -0.55 -19.93
C ASP A 385 9.65 0.34 -19.99
N PHE A 386 9.74 1.34 -19.10
CA PHE A 386 10.97 2.11 -18.91
C PHE A 386 11.97 1.26 -18.13
N SER A 387 13.07 0.85 -18.77
CA SER A 387 13.99 -0.16 -18.19
C SER A 387 14.61 0.24 -16.85
N THR A 388 14.80 1.55 -16.62
CA THR A 388 15.52 2.12 -15.47
C THR A 388 15.05 3.54 -15.10
N LEU A 389 13.76 3.88 -15.29
CA LEU A 389 13.24 5.27 -15.20
C LEU A 389 13.85 6.09 -14.05
N TYR A 390 13.66 5.62 -12.81
CA TYR A 390 14.10 6.35 -11.63
C TYR A 390 15.61 6.61 -11.60
N THR A 391 16.46 5.73 -12.14
CA THR A 391 17.93 5.92 -12.08
C THR A 391 18.49 6.70 -13.27
N THR A 392 17.75 6.90 -14.36
CA THR A 392 18.27 7.57 -15.57
C THR A 392 17.75 8.98 -15.83
N ILE A 393 16.74 9.46 -15.10
CA ILE A 393 16.20 10.84 -15.26
C ILE A 393 17.31 11.89 -15.01
N PRO A 394 17.68 12.72 -16.01
CA PRO A 394 18.70 13.75 -15.81
C PRO A 394 18.18 14.89 -14.92
N HIS A 395 18.93 15.25 -13.87
CA HIS A 395 18.53 16.28 -12.89
C HIS A 395 18.25 17.66 -13.52
N SER A 396 19.04 18.06 -14.52
CA SER A 396 18.85 19.32 -15.25
C SER A 396 17.49 19.38 -15.94
N LYS A 397 17.18 18.37 -16.76
CA LYS A 397 15.89 18.22 -17.45
C LYS A 397 14.74 18.10 -16.46
N LEU A 398 14.92 17.36 -15.35
CA LEU A 398 13.90 17.21 -14.31
C LEU A 398 13.54 18.56 -13.68
N LYS A 399 14.55 19.33 -13.22
CA LYS A 399 14.36 20.65 -12.61
C LYS A 399 13.72 21.63 -13.59
N GLU A 400 14.22 21.71 -14.84
CA GLU A 400 13.67 22.58 -15.89
C GLU A 400 12.19 22.27 -16.19
N ARG A 401 11.87 21.00 -16.46
CA ARG A 401 10.52 20.56 -16.84
C ARG A 401 9.51 20.77 -15.73
N LEU A 402 9.85 20.42 -14.48
CA LEU A 402 8.94 20.62 -13.36
C LEU A 402 8.81 22.11 -13.00
N ALA A 403 9.87 22.91 -13.08
CA ALA A 403 9.77 24.35 -12.90
C ALA A 403 8.78 24.97 -13.91
N LYS A 404 8.90 24.64 -15.21
CA LYS A 404 7.95 25.06 -16.27
C LYS A 404 6.50 24.66 -15.93
N ILE A 405 6.27 23.45 -15.42
CA ILE A 405 4.94 22.98 -14.99
C ILE A 405 4.41 23.75 -13.76
N ILE A 406 5.27 24.03 -12.77
CA ILE A 406 4.93 24.83 -11.58
C ILE A 406 4.56 26.25 -12.02
N SER A 407 5.39 26.93 -12.83
CA SER A 407 5.11 28.26 -13.38
C SER A 407 3.78 28.34 -14.12
N ASN A 408 3.47 27.34 -14.95
CA ASN A 408 2.21 27.23 -15.67
C ASN A 408 0.98 27.07 -14.74
N ALA A 409 1.14 26.52 -13.54
CA ALA A 409 0.06 26.41 -12.57
C ALA A 409 -0.27 27.76 -11.90
N PHE A 410 0.72 28.63 -11.72
CA PHE A 410 0.59 29.96 -11.10
C PHE A 410 0.17 31.08 -12.07
N THR A 411 0.19 30.82 -13.38
CA THR A 411 -0.11 31.79 -14.44
C THR A 411 -1.42 31.45 -15.19
N SER A 412 -1.93 32.42 -15.96
CA SER A 412 -3.03 32.23 -16.90
C SER A 412 -2.52 32.17 -18.35
N LYS A 413 -3.36 31.72 -19.29
CA LYS A 413 -2.98 31.53 -20.71
C LYS A 413 -2.41 32.77 -21.40
N ASN A 414 -2.71 33.96 -20.88
CA ASN A 414 -2.22 35.26 -21.35
C ASN A 414 -0.99 35.76 -20.55
N GLY A 415 -0.24 34.87 -19.90
CA GLY A 415 0.99 35.18 -19.14
C GLY A 415 0.78 35.85 -17.78
N ASN A 416 -0.42 36.40 -17.52
CA ASN A 416 -0.72 37.10 -16.27
C ASN A 416 -0.68 36.18 -15.04
N ARG A 417 -0.40 36.77 -13.87
CA ARG A 417 -0.38 36.05 -12.60
C ARG A 417 -1.80 35.64 -12.20
N LYS A 418 -2.04 34.34 -12.04
CA LYS A 418 -3.35 33.77 -11.69
C LYS A 418 -3.47 33.49 -10.19
N TYR A 419 -2.38 33.04 -9.58
CA TYR A 419 -2.28 32.75 -8.15
C TYR A 419 -0.97 33.32 -7.60
N LYS A 420 -0.98 33.81 -6.36
CA LYS A 420 0.23 34.26 -5.68
C LYS A 420 0.85 33.17 -4.79
N PHE A 421 0.01 32.31 -4.21
CA PHE A 421 0.43 31.28 -3.27
C PHE A 421 -0.29 29.95 -3.53
N ILE A 422 0.33 28.86 -3.09
CA ILE A 422 -0.36 27.64 -2.67
C ILE A 422 -0.33 27.59 -1.13
N VAL A 423 -1.43 27.17 -0.51
CA VAL A 423 -1.55 26.98 0.94
C VAL A 423 -1.63 25.48 1.23
N VAL A 424 -0.85 25.01 2.20
CA VAL A 424 -0.75 23.60 2.58
C VAL A 424 -1.19 23.44 4.03
N ASN A 425 -2.38 22.89 4.24
CA ASN A 425 -2.90 22.55 5.56
C ASN A 425 -2.69 21.05 5.86
N TYR A 426 -3.17 20.61 7.02
CA TYR A 426 -3.19 19.19 7.40
C TYR A 426 -4.02 18.35 6.41
N ASP A 427 -5.25 18.78 6.14
CA ASP A 427 -6.29 18.09 5.37
C ASP A 427 -6.33 18.48 3.87
N LYS A 428 -5.90 19.69 3.54
CA LYS A 428 -6.19 20.35 2.26
C LYS A 428 -5.01 21.15 1.74
N THR A 429 -4.74 21.05 0.43
CA THR A 429 -3.80 21.91 -0.30
C THR A 429 -4.57 22.65 -1.40
N TYR A 430 -4.30 23.94 -1.62
CA TYR A 430 -5.09 24.76 -2.55
C TYR A 430 -4.39 26.06 -2.97
N PHE A 431 -4.70 26.53 -4.18
CA PHE A 431 -4.21 27.80 -4.70
C PHE A 431 -4.96 29.02 -4.15
N VAL A 432 -4.24 30.14 -3.96
CA VAL A 432 -4.75 31.43 -3.49
C VAL A 432 -4.32 32.55 -4.43
N LYS A 433 -5.27 33.45 -4.76
CA LYS A 433 -5.04 34.55 -5.70
C LYS A 433 -4.11 35.64 -5.18
N GLU A 434 -4.37 36.20 -4.00
CA GLU A 434 -3.67 37.41 -3.51
C GLU A 434 -3.19 37.35 -2.06
N LYS A 435 -4.09 37.16 -1.09
CA LYS A 435 -3.77 37.20 0.35
C LYS A 435 -4.21 35.91 1.04
N SER A 436 -3.41 35.45 2.00
CA SER A 436 -3.74 34.38 2.93
C SER A 436 -3.00 34.59 4.23
N ASP A 437 -3.72 34.43 5.33
CA ASP A 437 -3.20 34.55 6.69
C ASP A 437 -2.58 33.23 7.20
N SER A 438 -2.61 32.16 6.39
CA SER A 438 -1.93 30.90 6.72
C SER A 438 -0.41 31.09 6.74
N GLU A 439 0.25 30.52 7.74
CA GLU A 439 1.72 30.48 7.85
C GLU A 439 2.31 29.54 6.78
N ASN A 440 1.65 28.40 6.54
CA ASN A 440 2.04 27.39 5.54
C ASN A 440 1.59 27.79 4.12
N LYS A 441 2.12 28.90 3.61
CA LYS A 441 1.87 29.40 2.25
C LYS A 441 3.18 29.57 1.48
N TYR A 442 3.19 29.11 0.23
CA TYR A 442 4.38 29.06 -0.61
C TYR A 442 4.09 29.70 -1.97
N THR A 443 4.99 30.55 -2.45
CA THR A 443 4.99 31.09 -3.81
C THR A 443 5.51 30.07 -4.82
N GLU A 444 5.35 30.37 -6.10
CA GLU A 444 6.00 29.64 -7.20
C GLU A 444 7.52 29.48 -6.96
N THR A 445 8.20 30.56 -6.54
CA THR A 445 9.65 30.59 -6.34
C THR A 445 10.08 29.66 -5.21
N ASP A 446 9.36 29.69 -4.08
CA ASP A 446 9.67 28.84 -2.91
C ASP A 446 9.55 27.35 -3.29
N ILE A 447 8.53 26.99 -4.08
CA ILE A 447 8.31 25.61 -4.54
C ILE A 447 9.44 25.15 -5.49
N ILE A 448 9.88 26.02 -6.41
CA ILE A 448 10.99 25.72 -7.32
C ILE A 448 12.31 25.60 -6.55
N GLN A 449 12.55 26.46 -5.55
CA GLN A 449 13.73 26.37 -4.68
C GLN A 449 13.72 25.08 -3.85
N MET A 450 12.60 24.71 -3.22
CA MET A 450 12.45 23.45 -2.49
C MET A 450 12.64 22.23 -3.40
N LEU A 451 12.12 22.27 -4.63
CA LEU A 451 12.31 21.21 -5.63
C LEU A 451 13.77 21.05 -6.02
N ASN A 452 14.45 22.15 -6.35
CA ASN A 452 15.86 22.13 -6.70
C ASN A 452 16.70 21.63 -5.53
N PHE A 453 16.45 22.14 -4.33
CA PHE A 453 17.10 21.69 -3.11
C PHE A 453 16.93 20.17 -2.88
N LEU A 454 15.71 19.64 -2.98
CA LEU A 454 15.47 18.19 -2.80
C LEU A 454 16.23 17.33 -3.82
N ILE A 455 16.31 17.78 -5.08
CA ILE A 455 17.01 17.05 -6.16
C ILE A 455 18.53 17.14 -5.99
N ASP A 456 19.05 18.33 -5.69
CA ASP A 456 20.49 18.55 -5.56
C ASP A 456 21.07 17.93 -4.27
N ASN A 457 20.23 17.60 -3.28
CA ASN A 457 20.64 17.05 -1.98
C ASN A 457 20.18 15.59 -1.78
N ILE A 458 20.19 14.78 -2.85
CA ILE A 458 20.03 13.33 -2.75
C ILE A 458 21.38 12.72 -2.36
N PHE A 459 21.53 12.35 -1.08
CA PHE A 459 22.70 11.62 -0.58
C PHE A 459 22.33 10.20 -0.12
N VAL A 460 23.29 9.29 -0.21
CA VAL A 460 23.23 7.94 0.35
C VAL A 460 24.53 7.56 1.07
N VAL A 461 24.45 6.72 2.10
CA VAL A 461 25.60 6.25 2.89
C VAL A 461 25.85 4.76 2.63
N PHE A 462 27.12 4.39 2.44
CA PHE A 462 27.57 3.00 2.38
C PHE A 462 29.01 2.87 2.87
N GLY A 463 29.28 1.88 3.74
CA GLY A 463 30.63 1.59 4.24
C GLY A 463 31.31 2.77 4.95
N GLY A 464 30.54 3.62 5.65
CA GLY A 464 31.03 4.85 6.29
C GLY A 464 31.35 6.01 5.33
N LYS A 465 31.14 5.83 4.02
CA LYS A 465 31.31 6.88 3.00
C LYS A 465 29.96 7.44 2.58
N VAL A 466 29.94 8.71 2.20
CA VAL A 466 28.75 9.39 1.65
C VAL A 466 28.90 9.54 0.14
N PHE A 467 27.82 9.29 -0.58
CA PHE A 467 27.71 9.45 -2.02
C PHE A 467 26.52 10.35 -2.35
N GLN A 468 26.68 11.24 -3.31
CA GLN A 468 25.60 12.03 -3.89
C GLN A 468 25.05 11.30 -5.11
N GLN A 469 23.74 11.17 -5.21
CA GLN A 469 23.09 10.71 -6.44
C GLN A 469 22.96 11.91 -7.39
N ILE A 470 23.69 11.89 -8.50
CA ILE A 470 23.79 13.00 -9.46
C ILE A 470 22.90 12.82 -10.71
N VAL A 471 22.33 11.62 -10.88
CA VAL A 471 21.35 11.29 -11.92
C VAL A 471 20.23 10.47 -11.30
N GLY A 472 19.00 10.68 -11.76
CA GLY A 472 17.83 9.96 -11.28
C GLY A 472 17.25 10.49 -9.97
N ILE A 473 16.23 9.80 -9.50
CA ILE A 473 15.43 10.10 -8.32
C ILE A 473 15.50 8.87 -7.40
N PRO A 474 15.80 9.02 -6.10
CA PRO A 474 16.02 7.90 -5.20
C PRO A 474 14.74 7.08 -5.02
N MET A 475 14.84 5.77 -5.29
CA MET A 475 13.79 4.81 -4.93
C MET A 475 13.70 4.77 -3.40
N GLY A 476 12.60 5.30 -2.86
CA GLY A 476 12.35 5.42 -1.42
C GLY A 476 11.89 6.82 -0.97
N THR A 477 12.10 7.87 -1.76
CA THR A 477 11.64 9.22 -1.39
C THR A 477 10.16 9.43 -1.69
N ASN A 478 9.40 10.01 -0.75
CA ASN A 478 7.94 10.16 -0.82
C ASN A 478 7.45 10.91 -2.07
N CYS A 479 8.24 11.82 -2.60
CA CYS A 479 7.90 12.59 -3.80
C CYS A 479 8.25 11.86 -5.11
N ALA A 480 9.08 10.81 -5.07
CA ALA A 480 9.72 10.25 -6.25
C ALA A 480 8.74 9.81 -7.36
N PRO A 481 7.63 9.08 -7.09
CA PRO A 481 6.70 8.69 -8.13
C PRO A 481 6.00 9.87 -8.79
N LEU A 482 5.75 10.94 -8.02
CA LEU A 482 5.06 12.14 -8.50
C LEU A 482 5.98 13.03 -9.33
N LEU A 483 7.26 13.12 -8.97
CA LEU A 483 8.30 13.77 -9.77
C LEU A 483 8.42 13.09 -11.15
N ALA A 484 8.54 11.76 -11.16
CA ALA A 484 8.61 10.96 -12.39
C ALA A 484 7.34 11.11 -13.26
N ASP A 485 6.15 11.05 -12.66
CA ASP A 485 4.88 11.21 -13.37
C ASP A 485 4.74 12.56 -14.08
N ILE A 486 5.07 13.65 -13.38
CA ILE A 486 4.97 15.02 -13.93
C ILE A 486 6.07 15.26 -14.96
N PHE A 487 7.27 14.70 -14.76
CA PHE A 487 8.37 14.75 -15.71
C PHE A 487 7.97 14.13 -17.06
N LEU A 488 7.49 12.87 -17.04
CA LEU A 488 7.03 12.19 -18.24
C LEU A 488 5.84 12.91 -18.90
N TYR A 489 4.84 13.33 -18.11
CA TYR A 489 3.70 14.13 -18.62
C TYR A 489 4.15 15.40 -19.36
N SER A 490 5.21 16.06 -18.90
CA SER A 490 5.71 17.27 -19.55
C SER A 490 6.23 17.04 -20.98
N TYR A 491 6.64 15.81 -21.30
CA TYR A 491 7.04 15.38 -22.63
C TYR A 491 5.84 14.90 -23.45
N GLU A 492 5.02 14.02 -22.87
CA GLU A 492 3.80 13.46 -23.49
C GLU A 492 2.84 14.57 -23.94
N ALA A 493 2.58 15.55 -23.08
CA ALA A 493 1.68 16.67 -23.37
C ALA A 493 2.28 17.66 -24.39
N GLU A 494 3.61 17.86 -24.39
CA GLU A 494 4.29 18.73 -25.37
C GLU A 494 4.26 18.10 -26.77
N PHE A 495 4.51 16.79 -26.88
CA PHE A 495 4.39 16.03 -28.13
C PHE A 495 2.97 16.07 -28.71
N ILE A 496 1.92 15.84 -27.90
CA ILE A 496 0.55 15.92 -28.40
C ILE A 496 0.17 17.37 -28.75
N GLN A 497 0.70 18.37 -28.05
CA GLN A 497 0.48 19.78 -28.40
C GLN A 497 1.19 20.18 -29.70
N SER A 498 2.40 19.68 -29.98
CA SER A 498 3.10 19.95 -31.25
C SER A 498 2.33 19.37 -32.43
N LEU A 499 1.91 18.10 -32.36
CA LEU A 499 1.08 17.47 -33.40
C LEU A 499 -0.20 18.26 -33.68
N VAL A 500 -0.89 18.74 -32.64
CA VAL A 500 -2.11 19.56 -32.79
C VAL A 500 -1.79 20.93 -33.40
N SER A 501 -0.65 21.55 -33.07
CA SER A 501 -0.21 22.83 -33.63
C SER A 501 0.23 22.74 -35.10
N GLU A 502 0.80 21.60 -35.51
CA GLU A 502 1.18 21.28 -36.88
C GLU A 502 -0.01 20.83 -37.76
N GLY A 503 -1.24 20.87 -37.21
CA GLY A 503 -2.45 20.43 -37.92
C GLY A 503 -2.63 18.91 -38.03
N LYS A 504 -1.70 18.11 -37.48
CA LYS A 504 -1.70 16.62 -37.49
C LYS A 504 -2.70 16.02 -36.49
N ARG A 505 -3.94 16.53 -36.49
CA ARG A 505 -4.97 16.17 -35.49
C ARG A 505 -5.38 14.70 -35.52
N TYR A 506 -5.42 14.09 -36.71
CA TYR A 506 -5.71 12.66 -36.86
C TYR A 506 -4.63 11.79 -36.20
N LEU A 507 -3.35 12.09 -36.44
CA LEU A 507 -2.24 11.41 -35.77
C LEU A 507 -2.29 11.64 -34.25
N ALA A 508 -2.64 12.84 -33.79
CA ALA A 508 -2.81 13.10 -32.37
C ALA A 508 -3.96 12.28 -31.74
N SER A 509 -5.04 11.98 -32.49
CA SER A 509 -6.13 11.13 -31.99
C SER A 509 -5.77 9.65 -31.92
N ASP A 510 -4.77 9.17 -32.66
CA ASP A 510 -4.27 7.79 -32.55
C ASP A 510 -3.67 7.51 -31.16
N PHE A 511 -3.23 8.55 -30.44
CA PHE A 511 -2.73 8.43 -29.06
C PHE A 511 -3.84 8.54 -27.98
N ASN A 512 -5.12 8.66 -28.35
CA ASN A 512 -6.20 8.85 -27.39
C ASN A 512 -6.31 7.70 -26.37
N PHE A 513 -6.05 6.47 -26.82
CA PHE A 513 -6.09 5.25 -26.01
C PHE A 513 -4.70 4.81 -25.54
N THR A 514 -3.84 5.80 -25.27
CA THR A 514 -2.57 5.59 -24.56
C THR A 514 -2.74 5.88 -23.08
N TYR A 515 -2.20 4.98 -22.27
CA TYR A 515 -2.27 4.98 -20.81
C TYR A 515 -0.88 4.72 -20.24
N ARG A 516 -0.51 5.42 -19.16
CA ARG A 516 0.76 5.23 -18.45
C ARG A 516 0.52 5.14 -16.95
N TYR A 517 1.21 4.22 -16.30
CA TYR A 517 1.23 4.09 -14.85
C TYR A 517 2.69 4.02 -14.38
N ILE A 518 3.23 5.18 -14.02
CA ILE A 518 4.65 5.35 -13.69
C ILE A 518 5.53 4.87 -14.87
N ASP A 519 6.10 3.66 -14.78
CA ASP A 519 7.05 3.04 -15.71
C ASP A 519 6.34 2.21 -16.82
N ASP A 520 5.10 1.76 -16.57
CA ASP A 520 4.35 0.88 -17.47
C ASP A 520 3.51 1.73 -18.45
N VAL A 521 3.71 1.60 -19.78
CA VAL A 521 2.90 2.26 -20.83
C VAL A 521 2.10 1.23 -21.65
N LEU A 522 0.85 1.55 -21.95
CA LEU A 522 -0.08 0.78 -22.79
C LEU A 522 -0.63 1.68 -23.89
N SER A 523 -0.61 1.25 -25.15
CA SER A 523 -1.30 1.93 -26.25
C SER A 523 -2.18 0.92 -27.01
N ILE A 524 -3.45 1.27 -27.18
CA ILE A 524 -4.45 0.44 -27.86
C ILE A 524 -4.83 1.10 -29.18
N ASN A 525 -4.96 0.29 -30.24
CA ASN A 525 -5.25 0.73 -31.61
C ASN A 525 -4.20 1.68 -32.25
N ASN A 526 -3.01 1.79 -31.65
CA ASN A 526 -1.87 2.51 -32.22
C ASN A 526 -0.67 1.56 -32.43
N PRO A 527 -0.59 0.85 -33.58
CA PRO A 527 0.52 -0.06 -33.85
C PRO A 527 1.85 0.67 -34.09
N LYS A 528 1.81 2.00 -34.33
CA LYS A 528 2.97 2.86 -34.63
C LYS A 528 3.48 3.64 -33.43
N PHE A 529 2.99 3.37 -32.21
CA PHE A 529 3.44 4.08 -31.01
C PHE A 529 4.97 4.04 -30.83
N ALA A 530 5.59 2.90 -31.16
CA ALA A 530 7.04 2.70 -31.11
C ALA A 530 7.82 3.71 -31.99
N ASP A 531 7.29 4.04 -33.17
CA ASP A 531 7.92 4.95 -34.15
C ASP A 531 8.13 6.37 -33.59
N TYR A 532 7.35 6.75 -32.56
CA TYR A 532 7.37 8.07 -31.95
C TYR A 532 8.12 8.14 -30.61
N LEU A 533 8.62 7.02 -30.07
CA LEU A 533 9.28 6.99 -28.75
C LEU A 533 10.41 8.02 -28.62
N SER A 534 11.26 8.15 -29.64
CA SER A 534 12.38 9.11 -29.70
C SER A 534 11.94 10.56 -29.94
N SER A 535 10.69 10.78 -30.35
CA SER A 535 10.07 12.11 -30.50
C SER A 535 9.30 12.53 -29.24
N ILE A 536 8.84 11.56 -28.45
CA ILE A 536 8.16 11.80 -27.17
C ILE A 536 9.19 11.98 -26.06
N TYR A 537 10.06 10.99 -25.86
CA TYR A 537 10.94 10.91 -24.68
C TYR A 537 12.39 11.31 -25.00
N PRO A 538 13.12 11.88 -24.03
CA PRO A 538 14.53 12.22 -24.21
C PRO A 538 15.41 10.96 -24.23
N SER A 539 16.54 11.02 -24.94
CA SER A 539 17.39 9.86 -25.25
C SER A 539 18.00 9.13 -24.03
N GLU A 540 18.01 9.75 -22.85
CA GLU A 540 18.44 9.10 -21.60
C GLU A 540 17.39 8.13 -21.02
N LEU A 541 16.16 8.15 -21.54
CA LEU A 541 15.10 7.23 -21.12
C LEU A 541 14.92 6.09 -22.13
N GLU A 542 15.44 4.92 -21.79
CA GLU A 542 15.24 3.70 -22.57
C GLU A 542 13.84 3.11 -22.31
N VAL A 543 12.99 3.15 -23.34
CA VAL A 543 11.67 2.49 -23.38
C VAL A 543 11.79 1.22 -24.21
N LYS A 544 11.46 0.06 -23.62
CA LYS A 544 11.44 -1.22 -24.32
C LYS A 544 10.00 -1.67 -24.57
N GLU A 545 9.73 -2.25 -25.74
CA GLU A 545 8.47 -2.95 -25.98
C GLU A 545 8.43 -4.24 -25.14
N THR A 546 7.29 -4.47 -24.48
CA THR A 546 7.00 -5.61 -23.60
C THR A 546 5.71 -6.34 -23.99
N THR A 547 5.16 -6.02 -25.16
CA THR A 547 4.05 -6.75 -25.80
C THR A 547 4.37 -8.24 -25.89
N GLU A 548 3.43 -9.11 -25.49
CA GLU A 548 3.65 -10.57 -25.45
C GLU A 548 3.41 -11.23 -26.81
N THR A 549 2.32 -10.86 -27.48
CA THR A 549 1.97 -11.34 -28.82
C THR A 549 1.36 -10.21 -29.64
N ASN A 550 1.18 -10.40 -30.95
CA ASN A 550 0.52 -9.41 -31.81
C ASN A 550 -0.90 -9.01 -31.35
N ASN A 551 -1.58 -9.85 -30.55
CA ASN A 551 -2.94 -9.61 -30.07
C ASN A 551 -3.09 -9.61 -28.54
N SER A 552 -2.01 -9.68 -27.76
CA SER A 552 -2.08 -9.68 -26.30
C SER A 552 -0.88 -9.02 -25.62
N ALA A 553 -1.14 -8.41 -24.46
CA ALA A 553 -0.11 -7.88 -23.58
C ALA A 553 -0.61 -7.84 -22.13
N SER A 554 0.28 -8.18 -21.18
CA SER A 554 0.05 -7.85 -19.79
C SER A 554 0.31 -6.36 -19.52
N TYR A 555 -0.57 -5.77 -18.70
CA TYR A 555 -0.42 -4.41 -18.20
C TYR A 555 -0.91 -4.36 -16.75
N LEU A 556 -0.02 -3.95 -15.83
CA LEU A 556 -0.25 -4.02 -14.38
C LEU A 556 -0.60 -5.45 -13.92
N ASP A 557 -1.82 -5.68 -13.45
CA ASP A 557 -2.40 -6.97 -13.06
C ASP A 557 -3.52 -7.45 -14.01
N ILE A 558 -3.54 -6.94 -15.24
CA ILE A 558 -4.50 -7.29 -16.29
C ILE A 558 -3.77 -7.88 -17.48
N MET A 559 -4.24 -9.02 -17.97
CA MET A 559 -3.96 -9.49 -19.33
C MET A 559 -4.98 -8.87 -20.27
N LEU A 560 -4.54 -8.12 -21.27
CA LEU A 560 -5.41 -7.64 -22.35
C LEU A 560 -5.19 -8.49 -23.60
N SER A 561 -6.26 -8.83 -24.29
CA SER A 561 -6.23 -9.51 -25.58
C SER A 561 -7.41 -9.10 -26.46
N TYR A 562 -7.37 -9.43 -27.74
CA TYR A 562 -8.55 -9.34 -28.62
C TYR A 562 -8.68 -10.57 -29.54
N ASP A 563 -9.92 -10.89 -29.91
CA ASP A 563 -10.25 -11.99 -30.81
C ASP A 563 -10.14 -11.60 -32.30
N THR A 564 -10.48 -12.52 -33.21
CA THR A 564 -10.40 -12.30 -34.67
C THR A 564 -11.30 -11.16 -35.15
N ASP A 565 -12.43 -10.96 -34.49
CA ASP A 565 -13.41 -9.91 -34.80
C ASP A 565 -12.98 -8.56 -34.20
N GLY A 566 -12.09 -8.60 -33.21
CA GLY A 566 -11.50 -7.44 -32.53
C GLY A 566 -12.22 -7.05 -31.25
N HIS A 567 -12.98 -7.96 -30.62
CA HIS A 567 -13.55 -7.70 -29.30
C HIS A 567 -12.47 -7.83 -28.23
N MET A 568 -12.40 -6.85 -27.34
CA MET A 568 -11.44 -6.83 -26.24
C MET A 568 -11.83 -7.84 -25.16
N ASN A 569 -10.87 -8.66 -24.75
CA ASN A 569 -10.97 -9.58 -23.63
C ASN A 569 -9.93 -9.18 -22.58
N THR A 570 -10.36 -9.11 -21.32
CA THR A 570 -9.50 -8.87 -20.15
C THR A 570 -9.55 -10.06 -19.22
N SER A 571 -8.44 -10.38 -18.56
CA SER A 571 -8.38 -11.33 -17.45
C SER A 571 -7.32 -10.92 -16.43
N LEU A 572 -7.31 -11.54 -15.25
CA LEU A 572 -6.29 -11.22 -14.24
C LEU A 572 -4.92 -11.82 -14.62
N TYR A 573 -3.92 -10.95 -14.72
CA TYR A 573 -2.51 -11.33 -14.79
C TYR A 573 -1.84 -11.13 -13.43
N ASP A 574 -1.00 -12.08 -13.01
CA ASP A 574 -0.22 -11.97 -11.78
C ASP A 574 1.20 -12.43 -12.06
N LYS A 575 2.17 -11.50 -12.07
CA LYS A 575 3.61 -11.78 -12.23
C LYS A 575 4.15 -12.77 -11.19
N ARG A 576 3.35 -13.10 -10.16
CA ARG A 576 3.66 -14.14 -9.18
C ARG A 576 3.40 -15.56 -9.68
N ASP A 577 2.61 -15.76 -10.74
CA ASP A 577 2.45 -17.07 -11.36
C ASP A 577 3.75 -17.53 -12.07
N ASP A 578 4.64 -16.59 -12.41
CA ASP A 578 5.89 -16.83 -13.15
C ASP A 578 7.06 -17.33 -12.26
N PHE A 579 6.91 -17.34 -10.93
CA PHE A 579 7.95 -17.89 -10.04
C PHE A 579 7.89 -19.42 -10.01
N ASN A 580 9.06 -20.05 -10.01
CA ASN A 580 9.24 -21.49 -9.88
C ASN A 580 9.18 -22.02 -8.43
N PHE A 581 8.67 -21.24 -7.47
CA PHE A 581 8.59 -21.61 -6.05
C PHE A 581 7.26 -21.19 -5.41
N GLY A 582 6.91 -21.82 -4.29
CA GLY A 582 5.66 -21.55 -3.57
C GLY A 582 5.61 -20.17 -2.90
N ILE A 583 4.52 -19.43 -3.11
CA ILE A 583 4.36 -18.05 -2.62
C ILE A 583 3.30 -17.95 -1.54
N THR A 584 3.64 -17.34 -0.40
CA THR A 584 2.74 -17.17 0.74
C THR A 584 1.88 -15.91 0.62
N ASN A 585 0.87 -15.94 -0.25
CA ASN A 585 0.01 -14.78 -0.52
C ASN A 585 -1.04 -14.48 0.59
N PHE A 586 -1.46 -15.51 1.35
CA PHE A 586 -2.59 -15.43 2.27
C PHE A 586 -2.27 -16.13 3.60
N PRO A 587 -2.88 -15.72 4.72
CA PRO A 587 -2.61 -16.30 6.02
C PRO A 587 -3.24 -17.69 6.16
N PHE A 588 -2.53 -18.59 6.85
CA PHE A 588 -3.06 -19.88 7.30
C PHE A 588 -4.17 -19.67 8.34
N LEU A 589 -5.21 -20.51 8.33
CA LEU A 589 -6.30 -20.40 9.32
C LEU A 589 -5.83 -20.73 10.75
N SER A 590 -4.67 -21.40 10.89
CA SER A 590 -3.98 -21.66 12.16
C SER A 590 -3.18 -20.46 12.71
N SER A 591 -3.12 -19.34 11.98
CA SER A 591 -2.50 -18.09 12.46
C SER A 591 -3.36 -17.41 13.53
N ASN A 592 -2.81 -16.41 14.23
CA ASN A 592 -3.55 -15.63 15.22
C ASN A 592 -4.57 -14.63 14.62
N ILE A 593 -4.83 -14.70 13.31
CA ILE A 593 -5.77 -13.80 12.62
C ILE A 593 -7.21 -14.28 12.85
N PRO A 594 -8.13 -13.41 13.31
CA PRO A 594 -9.53 -13.78 13.47
C PRO A 594 -10.12 -14.31 12.16
N SER A 595 -10.88 -15.41 12.23
CA SER A 595 -11.32 -16.11 11.01
C SER A 595 -12.19 -15.25 10.09
N SER A 596 -12.93 -14.26 10.60
CA SER A 596 -13.82 -13.42 9.77
C SER A 596 -13.04 -12.61 8.72
N PRO A 597 -12.02 -11.81 9.08
CA PRO A 597 -11.04 -11.25 8.14
C PRO A 597 -10.45 -12.27 7.16
N ALA A 598 -10.02 -13.43 7.65
CA ALA A 598 -9.40 -14.48 6.81
C ALA A 598 -10.35 -14.93 5.68
N TYR A 599 -11.60 -15.29 5.98
CA TYR A 599 -12.61 -15.60 4.96
C TYR A 599 -13.04 -14.38 4.12
N GLY A 600 -12.85 -13.16 4.63
CA GLY A 600 -13.06 -11.92 3.88
C GLY A 600 -12.15 -11.80 2.65
N VAL A 601 -10.92 -12.31 2.73
CA VAL A 601 -9.95 -12.35 1.63
C VAL A 601 -10.54 -13.03 0.39
N PHE A 602 -11.23 -14.17 0.57
CA PHE A 602 -11.84 -14.91 -0.54
C PHE A 602 -12.86 -14.04 -1.30
N ILE A 603 -13.75 -13.35 -0.57
CA ILE A 603 -14.73 -12.43 -1.18
C ILE A 603 -14.03 -11.27 -1.89
N SER A 604 -13.01 -10.67 -1.27
CA SER A 604 -12.25 -9.56 -1.88
C SER A 604 -11.53 -9.96 -3.17
N GLN A 605 -10.99 -11.17 -3.24
CA GLN A 605 -10.36 -11.68 -4.46
C GLN A 605 -11.40 -12.03 -5.54
N LEU A 606 -12.54 -12.65 -5.19
CA LEU A 606 -13.63 -12.90 -6.15
C LEU A 606 -14.13 -11.58 -6.79
N ILE A 607 -14.25 -10.50 -6.01
CA ILE A 607 -14.56 -9.16 -6.54
C ILE A 607 -13.49 -8.67 -7.53
N ARG A 608 -12.20 -8.87 -7.24
CA ARG A 608 -11.09 -8.51 -8.14
C ARG A 608 -11.14 -9.32 -9.43
N TYR A 609 -11.32 -10.63 -9.33
CA TYR A 609 -11.34 -11.54 -10.47
C TYR A 609 -12.53 -11.24 -11.40
N ALA A 610 -13.73 -11.04 -10.84
CA ALA A 610 -14.93 -10.70 -11.60
C ALA A 610 -14.83 -9.31 -12.28
N ARG A 611 -14.17 -8.34 -11.64
CA ARG A 611 -13.95 -7.00 -12.24
C ARG A 611 -13.01 -7.03 -13.44
N ALA A 612 -11.98 -7.88 -13.38
CA ALA A 612 -10.89 -7.97 -14.35
C ALA A 612 -11.10 -9.03 -15.45
N SER A 613 -12.08 -9.93 -15.33
CA SER A 613 -12.28 -11.05 -16.26
C SER A 613 -13.53 -10.84 -17.13
N THR A 614 -13.34 -10.72 -18.44
CA THR A 614 -14.42 -10.67 -19.43
C THR A 614 -15.10 -12.02 -19.59
N LYS A 615 -14.35 -13.12 -19.48
CA LYS A 615 -14.86 -14.50 -19.66
C LYS A 615 -15.02 -15.22 -18.32
N TYR A 616 -16.08 -16.02 -18.24
CA TYR A 616 -16.35 -16.86 -17.08
C TYR A 616 -15.24 -17.88 -16.79
N THR A 617 -14.63 -18.44 -17.84
CA THR A 617 -13.50 -19.39 -17.74
C THR A 617 -12.33 -18.82 -16.95
N ASP A 618 -12.00 -17.56 -17.19
CA ASP A 618 -10.83 -16.91 -16.59
C ASP A 618 -11.11 -16.54 -15.13
N PHE A 619 -12.34 -16.12 -14.83
CA PHE A 619 -12.85 -15.92 -13.48
C PHE A 619 -12.79 -17.22 -12.66
N VAL A 620 -13.34 -18.32 -13.19
CA VAL A 620 -13.34 -19.64 -12.53
C VAL A 620 -11.93 -20.15 -12.30
N LEU A 621 -11.05 -20.07 -13.31
CA LEU A 621 -9.66 -20.52 -13.19
C LEU A 621 -8.93 -19.83 -12.03
N ARG A 622 -9.12 -18.51 -11.87
CA ARG A 622 -8.56 -17.74 -10.75
C ARG A 622 -9.24 -18.07 -9.42
N ALA A 623 -10.56 -18.21 -9.41
CA ALA A 623 -11.33 -18.53 -8.21
C ALA A 623 -11.00 -19.93 -7.66
N ARG A 624 -10.85 -20.94 -8.51
CA ARG A 624 -10.49 -22.32 -8.14
C ARG A 624 -9.06 -22.40 -7.59
N ARG A 625 -8.08 -21.82 -8.29
CA ARG A 625 -6.69 -21.72 -7.77
C ARG A 625 -6.62 -21.07 -6.39
N LEU A 626 -7.53 -20.13 -6.10
CA LEU A 626 -7.63 -19.51 -4.79
C LEU A 626 -8.30 -20.42 -3.75
N SER A 627 -9.42 -21.09 -4.07
CA SER A 627 -10.07 -22.01 -3.14
C SER A 627 -9.15 -23.18 -2.80
N ASP A 628 -8.52 -23.84 -3.77
CA ASP A 628 -7.54 -24.92 -3.57
C ASP A 628 -6.44 -24.49 -2.58
N LYS A 629 -5.91 -23.28 -2.79
CA LYS A 629 -4.89 -22.69 -1.92
C LYS A 629 -5.40 -22.46 -0.50
N LEU A 630 -6.58 -21.85 -0.34
CA LEU A 630 -7.16 -21.61 0.98
C LEU A 630 -7.52 -22.93 1.70
N LEU A 631 -8.04 -23.93 1.00
CA LEU A 631 -8.30 -25.27 1.54
C LEU A 631 -6.99 -25.89 2.08
N SER A 632 -5.89 -25.83 1.32
CA SER A 632 -4.56 -26.28 1.77
C SER A 632 -4.01 -25.51 2.98
N GLN A 633 -4.51 -24.29 3.21
CA GLN A 633 -4.17 -23.42 4.33
C GLN A 633 -5.12 -23.60 5.55
N GLY A 634 -5.95 -24.64 5.54
CA GLY A 634 -6.83 -25.03 6.65
C GLY A 634 -8.22 -24.39 6.61
N TYR A 635 -8.62 -23.75 5.51
CA TYR A 635 -9.96 -23.17 5.40
C TYR A 635 -10.99 -24.27 5.11
N VAL A 636 -12.11 -24.23 5.81
CA VAL A 636 -13.24 -25.16 5.63
C VAL A 636 -14.07 -24.83 4.38
N CYS A 637 -14.33 -25.83 3.53
CA CYS A 637 -15.09 -25.69 2.28
C CYS A 637 -16.49 -25.07 2.48
N ASP A 638 -17.31 -25.58 3.42
CA ASP A 638 -18.65 -25.03 3.68
C ASP A 638 -18.67 -23.52 3.97
N ARG A 639 -17.60 -23.01 4.60
CA ARG A 639 -17.43 -21.59 4.89
C ARG A 639 -16.96 -20.80 3.66
N LEU A 640 -16.20 -21.41 2.75
CA LEU A 640 -15.92 -20.85 1.42
C LEU A 640 -17.20 -20.82 0.57
N THR A 641 -17.99 -21.89 0.54
CA THR A 641 -19.31 -21.95 -0.12
C THR A 641 -20.25 -20.86 0.41
N SER A 642 -20.32 -20.70 1.73
CA SER A 642 -21.09 -19.63 2.38
C SER A 642 -20.58 -18.22 2.01
N SER A 643 -19.27 -18.08 1.82
CA SER A 643 -18.63 -16.82 1.41
C SER A 643 -18.87 -16.52 -0.08
N LEU A 644 -18.87 -17.52 -0.96
CA LEU A 644 -19.21 -17.42 -2.38
C LEU A 644 -20.70 -17.05 -2.57
N ARG A 645 -21.61 -17.69 -1.81
CA ARG A 645 -23.03 -17.29 -1.75
C ARG A 645 -23.21 -15.83 -1.30
N LYS A 646 -22.43 -15.40 -0.30
CA LYS A 646 -22.41 -14.01 0.19
C LYS A 646 -21.81 -13.02 -0.81
N PHE A 647 -20.84 -13.45 -1.62
CA PHE A 647 -20.31 -12.68 -2.74
C PHE A 647 -21.40 -12.48 -3.80
N TYR A 648 -21.98 -13.57 -4.31
CA TYR A 648 -23.02 -13.54 -5.35
C TYR A 648 -24.25 -12.71 -4.92
N GLY A 649 -24.70 -12.85 -3.67
CA GLY A 649 -25.84 -12.08 -3.16
C GLY A 649 -25.58 -10.60 -2.85
N ARG A 650 -24.32 -10.14 -2.89
CA ARG A 650 -23.95 -8.73 -2.60
C ARG A 650 -23.28 -8.00 -3.77
N TYR A 651 -22.68 -8.76 -4.69
CA TYR A 651 -21.87 -8.30 -5.80
C TYR A 651 -22.24 -9.04 -7.10
N GLY A 652 -23.49 -9.53 -7.19
CA GLY A 652 -23.98 -10.32 -8.32
C GLY A 652 -23.93 -9.56 -9.65
N GLU A 653 -24.00 -8.23 -9.61
CA GLU A 653 -23.81 -7.35 -10.76
C GLU A 653 -22.43 -7.50 -11.42
N LEU A 654 -21.41 -7.97 -10.68
CA LEU A 654 -20.08 -8.24 -11.22
C LEU A 654 -19.99 -9.55 -11.99
N VAL A 655 -20.97 -10.46 -11.87
CA VAL A 655 -20.93 -11.80 -12.48
C VAL A 655 -22.17 -12.15 -13.31
N ILE A 656 -23.22 -11.32 -13.27
CA ILE A 656 -24.46 -11.52 -14.04
C ILE A 656 -24.22 -11.59 -15.55
N HIS A 657 -23.19 -10.89 -16.05
CA HIS A 657 -22.81 -10.88 -17.47
C HIS A 657 -22.20 -12.21 -17.96
N TYR A 658 -21.88 -13.15 -17.06
CA TYR A 658 -21.47 -14.51 -17.42
C TYR A 658 -22.65 -15.43 -17.74
N ASP A 659 -23.89 -15.06 -17.36
CA ASP A 659 -25.10 -15.89 -17.48
C ASP A 659 -24.97 -17.32 -16.89
N VAL A 660 -24.29 -17.43 -15.74
CA VAL A 660 -24.10 -18.70 -15.02
C VAL A 660 -24.80 -18.66 -13.65
N PRO A 661 -25.63 -19.68 -13.30
CA PRO A 661 -26.29 -19.73 -12.01
C PRO A 661 -25.30 -20.06 -10.87
N LEU A 662 -25.63 -19.56 -9.66
CA LEU A 662 -24.81 -19.74 -8.46
C LEU A 662 -24.52 -21.21 -8.11
N SER A 663 -25.41 -22.15 -8.41
CA SER A 663 -25.15 -23.59 -8.22
C SER A 663 -23.91 -24.03 -9.01
N ARG A 664 -23.92 -23.77 -10.31
CA ARG A 664 -22.80 -24.06 -11.20
C ARG A 664 -21.53 -23.29 -10.82
N MET A 665 -21.63 -22.04 -10.36
CA MET A 665 -20.46 -21.32 -9.84
C MET A 665 -19.87 -21.95 -8.58
N VAL A 666 -20.69 -22.52 -7.69
CA VAL A 666 -20.19 -23.27 -6.52
C VAL A 666 -19.46 -24.52 -6.99
N ASP A 667 -20.06 -25.30 -7.89
CA ASP A 667 -19.47 -26.53 -8.41
C ASP A 667 -18.16 -26.25 -9.18
N ASP A 668 -18.14 -25.22 -10.03
CA ASP A 668 -16.95 -24.86 -10.82
C ASP A 668 -15.77 -24.34 -9.97
N ILE A 669 -16.01 -23.85 -8.74
CA ILE A 669 -14.99 -23.21 -7.88
C ILE A 669 -14.60 -24.07 -6.67
N LEU A 670 -15.49 -24.93 -6.16
CA LEU A 670 -15.32 -25.62 -4.86
C LEU A 670 -15.50 -27.15 -4.92
N SER A 671 -15.74 -27.71 -6.12
CA SER A 671 -15.72 -29.16 -6.40
C SER A 671 -14.50 -29.54 -7.25
#